data_AF-A0A0F0IA02-F1
#
_entry.id   AF-A0A0F0IA02-F1
#
_cell.length_a   1.000
_cell.length_b   1.000
_cell.length_c   1.000
_cell.angle_alpha   90.00
_cell.angle_beta   90.00
_cell.angle_gamma   90.00
#
_symmetry.space_group_name_H-M   'P 1'
#
loop_
_entity.id
_entity.type
_entity.pdbx_description
1 polymer ?
#
loop_
_entity_poly.entity_id
_entity_poly.type
_entity_poly.pdbx_seq_one_letter_code
_entity_poly.pdbx_strand_id
1 'polypeptide(L)'
;MQSILQYRRFGNLAEEQLATDPEKGIGLRNRNFRNIKDFSANGNGSKASVAGDEVSVVSSQDTLPNPDRPRETQEADKPPTNPSADPLNRSVTTEGGEDDTSDVSRAIIVGFEPENDPMNPRDWSFGKRLMVTIVVSFMGVIVGWSSSIDSGIIPQYAEEFGVSEVVASLPTGLFLVGFGTGAVMSGPFSETVGRNPIYIITLIVFMLLLVGAGLAQNLAGQLVSRTLAGIFAATPLACAGGTIADVWTPEEQVFAFPIYAIISFSGPVLGPVVGGWIGQSNLSWRWAEWVTLIGAGVILVIVIFFQPETYSPVLLKWKATHLRRVTGDDRYRAEIELRQTSLPARLLLAMYRPAIMLIQEPTVFLFSLYLTVAYIIIFTFFTGYEFIYEGIYGLTQGETALCFLGLATGLLLCIPLIPLNAKLRSRDITRTKETDPVGKATPESRLYWAMIGAPALPISIFWMAWTARPDIPFWSPLAASVFTGFGMLCIFITCYQYLIDTYGTYAASALSSLTLMRYLVSGAMIEVSIPFYKNMGVPYTLTILGCISAVLVPIPYFFYSSMMLFPTLALAAAFAGGTVALPTGDDAPFLKVVSSTEAIVGNSIWNATVGASVVKPIYYQGKEIVGDAKGQYYSYVDQTESFNFSNATIVDSDDDFIDVQFTTPEGEQHWVIYRNQHGAYQYFINKDLPSPLGEWRSVSRLDNATFTNGHTTYKQGALPELSEIVSGEKVQDETWELSDGSYITKYDWSDFINSAKAWGVYGDEIGCWYIHPSKEYINGDHLKQELMLHRESSSGDTVLLNMIHGLHFLTGEEHEFAEGRVWGPWLWYLNNGSVEDANAKYDEEVQSWPYSFPNADIEAGHHQRASSVIGVITLSDGRAASGASVMLGDNESSQLPTEQGANYYYRTTADSDGNFSFENVRAATYALYAWAGNNSDIGDVSTNLTANGIEISESTSAIDLGEYNWDIQNRTQIWQIGTLDRLACGFNNGCSGYHHGLSDESPADLEYTINSSETSDWSYAQTAEGTWQVKFELSDDPASDAVAILSTSLAGYSSGVNIEITAQGGNVTVGELSDLTNDASVYRSSTFCGVHRYEEFEVPAGTLVKGSNTIEFTVTKTSQWHGFMWDSILLEWS
;
A
#
# COMPACT_ATOMS: atom_id res chain seq x y z
N MET A 1 -26.90 24.13 10.93
CA MET A 1 -26.78 25.52 10.42
C MET A 1 -25.33 25.92 10.22
N GLN A 2 -24.42 25.69 11.17
CA GLN A 2 -23.00 26.09 11.03
C GLN A 2 -22.31 25.57 9.76
N SER A 3 -22.43 24.29 9.40
CA SER A 3 -21.82 23.77 8.16
C SER A 3 -22.23 24.52 6.88
N ILE A 4 -23.43 25.14 6.84
CA ILE A 4 -23.87 25.97 5.70
C ILE A 4 -23.18 27.35 5.72
N LEU A 5 -22.97 27.91 6.91
CA LEU A 5 -22.21 29.16 7.09
C LEU A 5 -20.71 28.94 6.82
N GLN A 6 -20.18 27.77 7.20
CA GLN A 6 -18.81 27.31 6.91
C GLN A 6 -18.61 27.12 5.41
N TYR A 7 -19.50 26.38 4.72
CA TYR A 7 -19.49 26.21 3.26
C TYR A 7 -19.44 27.57 2.53
N ARG A 8 -20.25 28.54 2.97
CA ARG A 8 -20.23 29.91 2.40
C ARG A 8 -18.91 30.63 2.66
N ARG A 9 -18.36 30.55 3.87
CA ARG A 9 -17.04 31.15 4.20
C ARG A 9 -15.90 30.52 3.39
N PHE A 10 -15.97 29.22 3.13
CA PHE A 10 -15.02 28.52 2.24
C PHE A 10 -15.04 29.08 0.82
N GLY A 11 -16.22 29.45 0.29
CA GLY A 11 -16.32 30.14 -1.00
C GLY A 11 -15.58 31.47 -1.01
N ASN A 12 -15.90 32.37 -0.08
CA ASN A 12 -15.22 33.66 0.08
C ASN A 12 -13.70 33.52 0.24
N LEU A 13 -13.24 32.55 1.04
CA LEU A 13 -11.81 32.32 1.28
C LEU A 13 -11.10 31.73 0.06
N ALA A 14 -11.77 30.91 -0.76
CA ALA A 14 -11.22 30.42 -2.03
C ALA A 14 -11.15 31.53 -3.11
N GLU A 15 -12.12 32.45 -3.12
CA GLU A 15 -12.09 33.66 -3.95
C GLU A 15 -10.95 34.60 -3.52
N GLU A 16 -10.76 34.80 -2.22
CA GLU A 16 -9.65 35.59 -1.64
C GLU A 16 -8.28 34.97 -1.96
N GLN A 17 -8.15 33.65 -1.82
CA GLN A 17 -6.93 32.91 -2.17
C GLN A 17 -6.54 33.08 -3.66
N LEU A 18 -7.51 32.94 -4.57
CA LEU A 18 -7.29 33.15 -6.02
C LEU A 18 -6.93 34.60 -6.35
N ALA A 19 -7.36 35.58 -5.54
CA ALA A 19 -6.99 36.98 -5.70
C ALA A 19 -5.58 37.30 -5.18
N THR A 20 -5.03 36.49 -4.26
CA THR A 20 -3.68 36.66 -3.70
C THR A 20 -2.58 35.90 -4.45
N ASP A 21 -2.92 34.81 -5.14
CA ASP A 21 -1.96 33.93 -5.84
C ASP A 21 -2.45 33.61 -7.28
N PRO A 22 -2.32 34.56 -8.22
CA PRO A 22 -2.92 34.44 -9.55
C PRO A 22 -2.19 33.49 -10.50
N GLU A 23 -0.95 33.05 -10.21
CA GLU A 23 -0.23 32.12 -11.09
C GLU A 23 -0.84 30.71 -11.04
N LYS A 24 -1.38 30.28 -9.90
CA LYS A 24 -2.24 29.09 -9.79
C LYS A 24 -3.50 29.17 -10.68
N GLY A 25 -3.96 30.38 -11.01
CA GLY A 25 -5.18 30.62 -11.80
C GLY A 25 -5.02 30.59 -13.32
N ILE A 26 -3.80 30.71 -13.88
CA ILE A 26 -3.58 30.87 -15.33
C ILE A 26 -2.50 29.92 -15.86
N GLY A 27 -2.60 28.64 -15.49
CA GLY A 27 -1.79 27.55 -16.04
C GLY A 27 -2.41 26.91 -17.29
N LEU A 28 -1.72 27.05 -18.43
CA LEU A 28 -1.97 26.42 -19.74
C LEU A 28 -3.09 27.05 -20.63
N ARG A 29 -2.70 28.04 -21.45
CA ARG A 29 -3.27 28.21 -22.80
C ARG A 29 -2.26 28.78 -23.81
N ASN A 30 -1.76 27.88 -24.65
CA ASN A 30 -1.02 28.02 -25.92
C ASN A 30 -0.12 29.26 -26.16
N ARG A 31 1.19 29.01 -26.32
CA ARG A 31 2.06 29.89 -27.14
C ARG A 31 2.08 29.41 -28.60
N ASN A 32 2.21 30.38 -29.51
CA ASN A 32 2.31 30.23 -30.97
C ASN A 32 0.98 29.83 -31.65
N PHE A 33 0.63 30.34 -32.85
CA PHE A 33 1.46 30.94 -33.90
C PHE A 33 0.88 32.21 -34.58
N ARG A 34 1.82 33.01 -35.12
CA ARG A 34 1.78 33.78 -36.40
C ARG A 34 1.08 35.16 -36.55
N ASN A 35 1.85 36.00 -37.25
CA ASN A 35 1.47 37.01 -38.25
C ASN A 35 0.87 38.37 -37.84
N ILE A 36 1.78 39.35 -37.71
CA ILE A 36 1.85 40.57 -38.56
C ILE A 36 0.52 41.00 -39.23
N LYS A 37 -0.06 42.12 -38.77
CA LYS A 37 -0.29 43.32 -39.62
C LYS A 37 -0.72 44.58 -38.86
N ASP A 38 -0.09 45.68 -39.25
CA ASP A 38 -0.61 47.05 -39.42
C ASP A 38 -1.42 47.79 -38.31
N PHE A 39 -0.73 48.81 -37.77
CA PHE A 39 -1.17 50.23 -37.65
C PHE A 39 -2.23 50.71 -36.62
N SER A 40 -1.79 51.72 -35.85
CA SER A 40 -2.41 53.06 -35.72
C SER A 40 -3.11 53.51 -34.41
N ALA A 41 -2.26 53.97 -33.47
CA ALA A 41 -2.23 55.36 -32.97
C ALA A 41 -3.18 55.89 -31.84
N ASN A 42 -2.53 56.64 -30.92
CA ASN A 42 -2.97 57.84 -30.18
C ASN A 42 -4.15 57.78 -29.18
N GLY A 43 -3.91 58.21 -27.92
CA GLY A 43 -4.96 58.26 -26.88
C GLY A 43 -4.77 59.14 -25.62
N ASN A 44 -3.71 59.97 -25.50
CA ASN A 44 -3.54 61.07 -24.51
C ASN A 44 -4.07 60.93 -23.04
N GLY A 45 -3.15 60.64 -22.10
CA GLY A 45 -2.93 61.48 -20.90
C GLY A 45 -3.91 61.44 -19.70
N SER A 46 -3.64 62.12 -18.57
CA SER A 46 -2.41 62.88 -18.19
C SER A 46 -2.31 63.24 -16.69
N LYS A 47 -1.06 63.32 -16.16
CA LYS A 47 -0.60 64.17 -15.01
C LYS A 47 -1.11 63.81 -13.59
N ALA A 48 -0.42 64.14 -12.47
CA ALA A 48 0.83 64.88 -12.16
C ALA A 48 1.42 64.32 -10.81
N SER A 49 2.73 64.11 -10.56
CA SER A 49 3.92 65.02 -10.41
C SER A 49 3.77 66.06 -9.29
N VAL A 50 4.70 66.34 -8.35
CA VAL A 50 6.21 66.23 -8.23
C VAL A 50 6.58 65.89 -6.75
N ALA A 51 7.82 65.72 -6.23
CA ALA A 51 9.24 65.94 -6.63
C ALA A 51 10.12 64.75 -6.06
N GLY A 52 11.46 64.73 -5.85
CA GLY A 52 12.59 65.69 -5.98
C GLY A 52 13.29 66.00 -4.62
N ASP A 53 14.62 66.15 -4.47
CA ASP A 53 15.75 66.11 -5.42
C ASP A 53 17.10 65.61 -4.79
N GLU A 54 17.79 64.72 -5.51
CA GLU A 54 19.21 64.74 -6.00
C GLU A 54 20.48 65.03 -5.12
N VAL A 55 21.62 64.51 -5.65
CA VAL A 55 23.06 64.89 -5.50
C VAL A 55 23.98 63.99 -4.64
N SER A 56 25.18 63.72 -5.18
CA SER A 56 26.17 62.67 -4.86
C SER A 56 27.46 63.18 -4.16
N VAL A 57 28.47 62.30 -3.92
CA VAL A 57 29.92 62.52 -4.28
C VAL A 57 30.89 61.39 -3.82
N VAL A 58 31.58 60.75 -4.79
CA VAL A 58 32.99 60.25 -4.85
C VAL A 58 33.53 59.20 -3.83
N SER A 59 34.60 58.48 -4.24
CA SER A 59 35.25 57.31 -3.62
C SER A 59 36.75 57.52 -3.30
N SER A 60 37.40 56.59 -2.55
CA SER A 60 38.74 56.04 -2.88
C SER A 60 39.30 54.93 -1.94
N GLN A 61 39.80 53.85 -2.58
CA GLN A 61 41.04 53.08 -2.34
C GLN A 61 41.37 52.26 -1.06
N ASP A 62 41.63 50.96 -1.32
CA ASP A 62 42.81 50.13 -0.99
C ASP A 62 43.25 49.83 0.47
N THR A 63 43.23 48.53 0.85
CA THR A 63 44.42 47.76 1.31
C THR A 63 44.14 46.24 1.55
N LEU A 64 45.21 45.43 1.48
CA LEU A 64 45.32 43.99 1.78
C LEU A 64 46.79 43.72 2.25
N PRO A 65 47.20 42.54 2.81
CA PRO A 65 46.47 41.29 3.09
C PRO A 65 46.72 40.64 4.49
N ASN A 66 46.05 39.49 4.74
CA ASN A 66 46.54 38.33 5.54
C ASN A 66 46.49 38.42 7.10
N PRO A 67 46.71 37.33 7.87
CA PRO A 67 45.65 36.38 8.24
C PRO A 67 45.53 36.08 9.76
N ASP A 68 44.41 35.50 10.24
CA ASP A 68 44.41 34.31 11.11
C ASP A 68 43.01 33.78 11.51
N ARG A 69 42.78 32.48 11.23
CA ARG A 69 41.87 31.52 11.93
C ARG A 69 40.35 31.83 12.07
N PRO A 70 39.52 30.85 12.49
CA PRO A 70 38.24 30.59 11.83
C PRO A 70 37.03 31.28 12.48
N ARG A 71 35.91 31.26 11.74
CA ARG A 71 34.57 31.56 12.23
C ARG A 71 33.58 30.48 11.82
N GLU A 72 32.59 30.24 12.67
CA GLU A 72 31.45 29.38 12.32
C GLU A 72 30.65 29.99 11.17
N THR A 73 30.30 29.17 10.17
CA THR A 73 29.22 29.47 9.22
C THR A 73 27.93 28.92 9.78
N GLN A 74 26.99 29.80 10.10
CA GLN A 74 25.63 29.40 10.48
C GLN A 74 24.92 28.79 9.27
N GLU A 75 24.16 27.72 9.50
CA GLU A 75 23.25 27.17 8.50
C GLU A 75 22.13 28.17 8.18
N ALA A 76 21.61 28.13 6.96
CA ALA A 76 20.44 28.88 6.55
C ALA A 76 19.21 27.96 6.57
N ASP A 77 18.11 28.40 7.20
CA ASP A 77 16.90 27.61 7.36
C ASP A 77 16.33 27.12 6.01
N LYS A 78 16.00 25.82 5.94
CA LYS A 78 15.07 25.28 4.94
C LYS A 78 13.65 25.28 5.55
N PRO A 79 12.60 25.66 4.79
CA PRO A 79 11.22 25.60 5.28
C PRO A 79 10.73 24.15 5.45
N PRO A 80 9.82 23.88 6.39
CA PRO A 80 9.34 22.54 6.68
C PRO A 80 8.32 22.04 5.64
N THR A 81 8.48 20.80 5.17
CA THR A 81 7.49 20.07 4.37
C THR A 81 6.47 19.37 5.28
N ASN A 82 5.19 19.39 4.90
CA ASN A 82 4.07 19.00 5.77
C ASN A 82 3.45 17.65 5.32
N PRO A 83 3.44 16.58 6.15
CA PRO A 83 3.09 15.23 5.69
C PRO A 83 1.64 14.81 5.94
N SER A 84 0.80 14.77 4.88
CA SER A 84 -0.37 13.86 4.79
C SER A 84 -1.07 13.90 3.42
N ALA A 85 -1.20 12.76 2.76
CA ALA A 85 -2.15 12.44 1.67
C ALA A 85 -2.70 11.01 1.90
N ASP A 86 -3.87 10.66 1.36
CA ASP A 86 -4.69 9.51 1.81
C ASP A 86 -5.06 8.56 0.63
N PRO A 87 -4.11 7.71 0.17
CA PRO A 87 -4.27 6.90 -1.04
C PRO A 87 -5.20 5.69 -0.83
N LEU A 88 -6.52 5.92 -0.84
CA LEU A 88 -7.53 4.86 -0.83
C LEU A 88 -8.64 5.16 -1.85
N ASN A 89 -8.23 5.24 -3.11
CA ASN A 89 -8.90 5.98 -4.18
C ASN A 89 -8.75 5.29 -5.57
N ARG A 90 -9.73 4.46 -5.95
CA ARG A 90 -9.83 3.66 -7.20
C ARG A 90 -11.10 2.77 -7.12
N SER A 91 -11.42 1.92 -8.10
CA SER A 91 -12.41 0.82 -7.98
C SER A 91 -12.53 -0.08 -9.20
N VAL A 92 -12.99 -1.31 -8.93
CA VAL A 92 -14.05 -2.04 -9.66
C VAL A 92 -14.80 -1.18 -10.69
N THR A 93 -14.48 -1.39 -11.97
CA THR A 93 -15.30 -0.98 -13.11
C THR A 93 -15.92 -2.22 -13.74
N THR A 94 -17.24 -2.28 -13.81
CA THR A 94 -17.96 -3.22 -14.67
C THR A 94 -18.12 -2.62 -16.06
N GLU A 95 -17.93 -3.42 -17.10
CA GLU A 95 -18.01 -3.00 -18.51
C GLU A 95 -19.37 -2.41 -18.90
N GLY A 96 -19.38 -1.60 -19.98
CA GLY A 96 -20.60 -1.31 -20.73
C GLY A 96 -20.67 0.07 -21.39
N GLY A 97 -20.25 0.16 -22.65
CA GLY A 97 -20.67 1.23 -23.57
C GLY A 97 -19.54 2.07 -24.17
N GLU A 98 -19.39 1.97 -25.49
CA GLU A 98 -18.69 2.96 -26.31
C GLU A 98 -19.48 4.29 -26.31
N ASP A 99 -18.82 5.43 -26.09
CA ASP A 99 -18.50 6.45 -27.13
C ASP A 99 -18.00 7.77 -26.48
N ASP A 100 -17.17 8.51 -27.22
CA ASP A 100 -16.75 9.93 -27.06
C ASP A 100 -16.42 10.48 -25.64
N THR A 101 -15.12 10.69 -25.32
CA THR A 101 -14.64 11.91 -24.60
C THR A 101 -13.10 12.07 -24.56
N SER A 102 -12.51 12.66 -25.61
CA SER A 102 -11.06 12.90 -25.73
C SER A 102 -10.57 14.24 -25.15
N ASP A 103 -10.84 14.55 -23.86
CA ASP A 103 -10.29 15.76 -23.20
C ASP A 103 -10.10 15.68 -21.64
N VAL A 104 -9.71 14.52 -21.09
CA VAL A 104 -9.39 14.41 -19.64
C VAL A 104 -7.95 14.86 -19.36
N SER A 105 -7.71 16.16 -19.50
CA SER A 105 -6.43 16.77 -19.13
C SER A 105 -6.15 16.72 -17.61
N ARG A 106 -4.87 16.52 -17.24
CA ARG A 106 -4.36 16.24 -15.88
C ARG A 106 -5.13 16.97 -14.76
N ALA A 107 -5.75 16.20 -13.86
CA ALA A 107 -6.49 16.72 -12.72
C ALA A 107 -5.58 17.41 -11.69
N ILE A 108 -6.06 18.47 -11.06
CA ILE A 108 -5.36 19.27 -10.06
C ILE A 108 -5.95 18.95 -8.68
N ILE A 109 -5.15 18.34 -7.80
CA ILE A 109 -5.57 17.95 -6.45
C ILE A 109 -5.61 19.18 -5.53
N VAL A 110 -6.74 19.38 -4.84
CA VAL A 110 -6.96 20.53 -3.96
C VAL A 110 -6.67 20.19 -2.50
N GLY A 111 -5.59 20.76 -1.96
CA GLY A 111 -5.19 20.66 -0.54
C GLY A 111 -5.50 21.91 0.31
N PHE A 112 -5.06 21.90 1.58
CA PHE A 112 -4.94 23.09 2.42
C PHE A 112 -3.59 23.78 2.18
N GLU A 113 -3.47 25.06 2.48
CA GLU A 113 -2.16 25.73 2.40
C GLU A 113 -1.22 25.29 3.56
N PRO A 114 0.12 25.31 3.38
CA PRO A 114 1.06 24.77 4.37
C PRO A 114 1.09 25.49 5.73
N GLU A 115 0.72 26.78 5.77
CA GLU A 115 0.76 27.63 6.97
C GLU A 115 -0.61 28.25 7.29
N ASN A 116 -1.16 27.92 8.47
CA ASN A 116 -2.31 28.60 9.09
C ASN A 116 -3.57 28.74 8.20
N ASP A 117 -3.95 27.71 7.44
CA ASP A 117 -5.14 27.77 6.57
C ASP A 117 -6.43 27.85 7.44
N PRO A 118 -7.22 28.94 7.38
CA PRO A 118 -8.45 29.07 8.18
C PRO A 118 -9.53 28.03 7.83
N MET A 119 -9.38 27.32 6.70
CA MET A 119 -10.20 26.17 6.33
C MET A 119 -9.82 24.90 7.11
N ASN A 120 -8.55 24.74 7.50
CA ASN A 120 -8.03 23.57 8.24
C ASN A 120 -8.59 23.55 9.68
N PRO A 121 -9.23 22.45 10.13
CA PRO A 121 -9.75 22.34 11.49
C PRO A 121 -8.70 22.34 12.61
N ARG A 122 -7.45 21.97 12.31
CA ARG A 122 -6.33 21.95 13.27
C ARG A 122 -5.84 23.36 13.60
N ASP A 123 -5.87 24.27 12.63
CA ASP A 123 -5.38 25.66 12.75
C ASP A 123 -6.41 26.59 13.43
N TRP A 124 -7.56 26.04 13.85
CA TRP A 124 -8.58 26.80 14.57
C TRP A 124 -8.11 27.21 15.97
N SER A 125 -8.57 28.37 16.44
CA SER A 125 -8.26 28.86 17.78
C SER A 125 -8.69 27.86 18.87
N PHE A 126 -7.86 27.70 19.89
CA PHE A 126 -8.05 26.71 20.98
C PHE A 126 -9.47 26.72 21.57
N GLY A 127 -10.07 27.91 21.76
CA GLY A 127 -11.44 28.03 22.27
C GLY A 127 -12.51 27.44 21.33
N LYS A 128 -12.33 27.54 20.00
CA LYS A 128 -13.20 26.90 19.01
C LYS A 128 -12.99 25.38 19.00
N ARG A 129 -11.75 24.91 19.06
CA ARG A 129 -11.41 23.48 19.11
C ARG A 129 -11.96 22.81 20.38
N LEU A 130 -11.80 23.46 21.54
CA LEU A 130 -12.39 23.03 22.80
C LEU A 130 -13.93 23.06 22.80
N MET A 131 -14.56 24.07 22.21
CA MET A 131 -16.02 24.12 22.06
C MET A 131 -16.53 22.91 21.25
N VAL A 132 -15.88 22.56 20.14
CA VAL A 132 -16.23 21.38 19.33
C VAL A 132 -16.13 20.09 20.15
N THR A 133 -15.02 19.89 20.87
CA THR A 133 -14.87 18.72 21.77
C THR A 133 -15.96 18.69 22.85
N ILE A 134 -16.31 19.83 23.47
CA ILE A 134 -17.36 19.90 24.50
C ILE A 134 -18.74 19.56 23.92
N VAL A 135 -19.10 20.06 22.72
CA VAL A 135 -20.38 19.73 22.07
C VAL A 135 -20.48 18.24 21.75
N VAL A 136 -19.41 17.63 21.23
CA VAL A 136 -19.33 16.17 21.01
C VAL A 136 -19.43 15.40 22.33
N SER A 137 -18.84 15.91 23.40
CA SER A 137 -18.94 15.32 24.74
C SER A 137 -20.37 15.30 25.26
N PHE A 138 -21.13 16.40 25.08
CA PHE A 138 -22.54 16.47 25.48
C PHE A 138 -23.47 15.61 24.61
N MET A 139 -23.13 15.38 23.33
CA MET A 139 -23.79 14.32 22.55
C MET A 139 -23.56 12.94 23.18
N GLY A 140 -22.33 12.65 23.62
CA GLY A 140 -21.99 11.43 24.35
C GLY A 140 -22.73 11.28 25.68
N VAL A 141 -22.91 12.37 26.45
CA VAL A 141 -23.70 12.39 27.68
C VAL A 141 -25.14 11.93 27.44
N ILE A 142 -25.85 12.52 26.46
CA ILE A 142 -27.29 12.23 26.30
C ILE A 142 -27.57 10.82 25.75
N VAL A 143 -26.68 10.28 24.92
CA VAL A 143 -26.83 8.90 24.42
C VAL A 143 -26.47 7.85 25.49
N GLY A 144 -25.45 8.11 26.33
CA GLY A 144 -25.12 7.25 27.47
C GLY A 144 -26.14 7.33 28.61
N TRP A 145 -26.76 8.50 28.81
CA TRP A 145 -27.93 8.66 29.68
C TRP A 145 -29.10 7.79 29.21
N SER A 146 -29.39 7.80 27.90
CA SER A 146 -30.42 6.93 27.32
C SER A 146 -30.09 5.43 27.46
N SER A 147 -28.80 5.06 27.53
CA SER A 147 -28.36 3.67 27.74
C SER A 147 -28.48 3.18 29.20
N SER A 148 -29.06 3.96 30.10
CA SER A 148 -28.99 3.72 31.54
C SER A 148 -30.23 4.17 32.34
N ILE A 149 -30.93 5.23 31.94
CA ILE A 149 -32.07 5.78 32.70
C ILE A 149 -33.18 4.75 33.00
N ASP A 150 -33.44 3.82 32.08
CA ASP A 150 -34.45 2.76 32.25
C ASP A 150 -34.17 1.84 33.46
N SER A 151 -32.91 1.69 33.88
CA SER A 151 -32.60 0.85 35.04
C SER A 151 -33.22 1.40 36.33
N GLY A 152 -33.40 2.72 36.42
CA GLY A 152 -34.03 3.38 37.56
C GLY A 152 -35.55 3.22 37.63
N ILE A 153 -36.21 2.67 36.60
CA ILE A 153 -37.68 2.50 36.53
C ILE A 153 -38.11 1.02 36.35
N ILE A 154 -37.19 0.06 36.49
CA ILE A 154 -37.46 -1.38 36.31
C ILE A 154 -38.71 -1.87 37.08
N PRO A 155 -38.93 -1.53 38.38
CA PRO A 155 -40.12 -1.97 39.10
C PRO A 155 -41.43 -1.44 38.51
N GLN A 156 -41.49 -0.14 38.20
CA GLN A 156 -42.68 0.51 37.62
C GLN A 156 -42.96 0.03 36.19
N TYR A 157 -41.90 -0.29 35.44
CA TYR A 157 -41.99 -0.86 34.10
C TYR A 157 -42.50 -2.31 34.14
N ALA A 158 -42.00 -3.12 35.09
CA ALA A 158 -42.45 -4.49 35.32
C ALA A 158 -43.94 -4.57 35.72
N GLU A 159 -44.40 -3.66 36.58
CA GLU A 159 -45.80 -3.56 37.00
C GLU A 159 -46.75 -3.22 35.83
N GLU A 160 -46.45 -2.16 35.06
CA GLU A 160 -47.27 -1.73 33.91
C GLU A 160 -47.51 -2.86 32.90
N PHE A 161 -46.45 -3.61 32.56
CA PHE A 161 -46.51 -4.65 31.54
C PHE A 161 -46.82 -6.05 32.07
N GLY A 162 -46.94 -6.22 33.40
CA GLY A 162 -47.24 -7.52 34.03
C GLY A 162 -46.14 -8.56 33.84
N VAL A 163 -44.87 -8.13 33.84
CA VAL A 163 -43.69 -8.98 33.58
C VAL A 163 -42.76 -9.04 34.79
N SER A 164 -41.81 -9.97 34.79
CA SER A 164 -40.73 -9.98 35.79
C SER A 164 -39.71 -8.85 35.57
N GLU A 165 -39.07 -8.38 36.64
CA GLU A 165 -37.99 -7.37 36.61
C GLU A 165 -36.87 -7.69 35.59
N VAL A 166 -36.57 -8.98 35.37
CA VAL A 166 -35.58 -9.43 34.37
C VAL A 166 -36.06 -9.08 32.96
N VAL A 167 -37.29 -9.48 32.61
CA VAL A 167 -37.92 -9.11 31.33
C VAL A 167 -38.10 -7.58 31.20
N ALA A 168 -38.17 -6.85 32.31
CA ALA A 168 -38.18 -5.39 32.36
C ALA A 168 -36.79 -4.74 32.22
N SER A 169 -35.67 -5.48 32.34
CA SER A 169 -34.33 -4.97 32.03
C SER A 169 -33.95 -5.07 30.54
N LEU A 170 -34.67 -5.89 29.76
CA LEU A 170 -34.47 -6.04 28.31
C LEU A 170 -34.42 -4.73 27.50
N PRO A 171 -35.21 -3.67 27.79
CA PRO A 171 -35.07 -2.39 27.09
C PRO A 171 -33.66 -1.79 27.22
N THR A 172 -33.02 -1.95 28.38
CA THR A 172 -31.63 -1.52 28.62
C THR A 172 -30.65 -2.44 27.91
N GLY A 173 -30.78 -3.76 28.09
CA GLY A 173 -29.89 -4.75 27.45
C GLY A 173 -29.89 -4.67 25.93
N LEU A 174 -31.07 -4.54 25.30
CA LEU A 174 -31.21 -4.44 23.85
C LEU A 174 -30.85 -3.06 23.29
N PHE A 175 -31.04 -1.97 24.06
CA PHE A 175 -30.48 -0.67 23.66
C PHE A 175 -28.96 -0.75 23.55
N LEU A 176 -28.29 -1.41 24.49
CA LEU A 176 -26.84 -1.62 24.45
C LEU A 176 -26.41 -2.52 23.28
N VAL A 177 -27.12 -3.61 23.01
CA VAL A 177 -26.88 -4.44 21.81
C VAL A 177 -27.00 -3.62 20.52
N GLY A 178 -28.03 -2.78 20.39
CA GLY A 178 -28.17 -1.83 19.29
C GLY A 178 -27.02 -0.82 19.23
N PHE A 179 -26.58 -0.31 20.38
CA PHE A 179 -25.45 0.63 20.48
C PHE A 179 -24.14 0.01 19.97
N GLY A 180 -23.91 -1.27 20.27
CA GLY A 180 -22.76 -2.02 19.77
C GLY A 180 -22.76 -2.18 18.25
N THR A 181 -23.90 -2.57 17.67
CA THR A 181 -24.02 -2.79 16.22
C THR A 181 -24.02 -1.49 15.41
N GLY A 182 -24.68 -0.44 15.90
CA GLY A 182 -24.71 0.87 15.24
C GLY A 182 -23.37 1.60 15.22
N ALA A 183 -22.47 1.29 16.16
CA ALA A 183 -21.13 1.91 16.21
C ALA A 183 -20.29 1.54 14.99
N VAL A 184 -20.33 0.25 14.57
CA VAL A 184 -19.61 -0.29 13.41
C VAL A 184 -20.01 0.43 12.12
N MET A 185 -21.29 0.78 11.99
CA MET A 185 -21.81 1.48 10.80
C MET A 185 -21.52 2.99 10.82
N SER A 186 -21.43 3.60 12.01
CA SER A 186 -21.38 5.06 12.17
C SER A 186 -20.11 5.71 11.58
N GLY A 187 -18.94 5.06 11.73
CA GLY A 187 -17.65 5.55 11.22
C GLY A 187 -17.65 5.77 9.70
N PRO A 188 -17.87 4.71 8.89
CA PRO A 188 -17.86 4.77 7.42
C PRO A 188 -18.88 5.76 6.82
N PHE A 189 -20.06 5.90 7.44
CA PHE A 189 -21.02 6.92 7.03
C PHE A 189 -20.48 8.33 7.29
N SER A 190 -19.82 8.57 8.43
CA SER A 190 -19.18 9.88 8.71
C SER A 190 -18.00 10.19 7.78
N GLU A 191 -17.29 9.16 7.31
CA GLU A 191 -16.15 9.28 6.38
C GLU A 191 -16.58 9.44 4.91
N THR A 192 -17.85 9.20 4.61
CA THR A 192 -18.43 9.40 3.27
C THR A 192 -19.25 10.70 3.19
N VAL A 193 -19.93 11.09 4.27
CA VAL A 193 -20.89 12.21 4.29
C VAL A 193 -20.38 13.43 5.08
N GLY A 194 -19.36 13.26 5.94
CA GLY A 194 -18.91 14.25 6.92
C GLY A 194 -19.43 13.93 8.34
N ARG A 195 -18.74 14.41 9.39
CA ARG A 195 -19.13 14.11 10.78
C ARG A 195 -20.46 14.76 11.14
N ASN A 196 -20.68 16.03 10.77
CA ASN A 196 -21.78 16.83 11.29
C ASN A 196 -23.16 16.47 10.70
N PRO A 197 -23.32 16.20 9.39
CA PRO A 197 -24.58 15.70 8.85
C PRO A 197 -25.00 14.39 9.53
N ILE A 198 -24.06 13.49 9.78
CA ILE A 198 -24.32 12.19 10.39
C ILE A 198 -24.74 12.36 11.86
N TYR A 199 -24.07 13.21 12.65
CA TYR A 199 -24.54 13.55 14.00
C TYR A 199 -25.98 14.11 14.03
N ILE A 200 -26.31 15.02 13.11
CA ILE A 200 -27.64 15.63 13.06
C ILE A 200 -28.71 14.60 12.67
N ILE A 201 -28.45 13.78 11.65
CA ILE A 201 -29.38 12.76 11.16
C ILE A 201 -29.62 11.69 12.23
N THR A 202 -28.57 11.15 12.84
CA THR A 202 -28.72 10.04 13.79
C THR A 202 -29.33 10.50 15.11
N LEU A 203 -29.05 11.72 15.59
CA LEU A 203 -29.78 12.31 16.72
C LEU A 203 -31.28 12.52 16.42
N ILE A 204 -31.65 12.95 15.21
CA ILE A 204 -33.07 13.10 14.83
C ILE A 204 -33.78 11.73 14.81
N VAL A 205 -33.17 10.71 14.22
CA VAL A 205 -33.76 9.36 14.17
C VAL A 205 -33.84 8.75 15.56
N PHE A 206 -32.80 8.88 16.39
CA PHE A 206 -32.80 8.53 17.81
C PHE A 206 -33.97 9.19 18.56
N MET A 207 -34.17 10.51 18.42
CA MET A 207 -35.29 11.22 19.03
C MET A 207 -36.66 10.70 18.58
N LEU A 208 -36.84 10.40 17.29
CA LEU A 208 -38.09 9.80 16.78
C LEU A 208 -38.35 8.41 17.37
N LEU A 209 -37.30 7.64 17.64
CA LEU A 209 -37.40 6.31 18.26
C LEU A 209 -37.65 6.39 19.78
N LEU A 210 -37.13 7.41 20.48
CA LEU A 210 -37.54 7.72 21.85
C LEU A 210 -39.03 8.11 21.94
N VAL A 211 -39.58 8.81 20.95
CA VAL A 211 -41.04 9.06 20.87
C VAL A 211 -41.81 7.74 20.68
N GLY A 212 -41.28 6.80 19.88
CA GLY A 212 -41.84 5.45 19.74
C GLY A 212 -41.86 4.68 21.06
N ALA A 213 -40.77 4.73 21.82
CA ALA A 213 -40.64 4.12 23.14
C ALA A 213 -41.59 4.78 24.18
N GLY A 214 -41.56 6.10 24.30
CA GLY A 214 -42.44 6.86 25.20
C GLY A 214 -43.94 6.70 24.93
N LEU A 215 -44.33 6.26 23.72
CA LEU A 215 -45.71 5.93 23.34
C LEU A 215 -46.02 4.42 23.36
N ALA A 216 -45.08 3.56 23.76
CA ALA A 216 -45.27 2.12 23.74
C ALA A 216 -46.44 1.66 24.65
N GLN A 217 -47.34 0.89 24.05
CA GLN A 217 -48.50 0.27 24.72
C GLN A 217 -48.28 -1.23 25.02
N ASN A 218 -47.15 -1.79 24.62
CA ASN A 218 -46.75 -3.16 24.91
C ASN A 218 -45.21 -3.29 24.90
N LEU A 219 -44.70 -4.32 25.58
CA LEU A 219 -43.26 -4.61 25.69
C LEU A 219 -42.56 -4.68 24.32
N ALA A 220 -43.14 -5.38 23.33
CA ALA A 220 -42.50 -5.55 22.02
C ALA A 220 -42.27 -4.20 21.30
N GLY A 221 -43.22 -3.27 21.41
CA GLY A 221 -43.09 -1.90 20.91
C GLY A 221 -41.94 -1.13 21.58
N GLN A 222 -41.77 -1.27 22.90
CA GLN A 222 -40.63 -0.69 23.62
C GLN A 222 -39.31 -1.33 23.15
N LEU A 223 -39.23 -2.67 23.13
CA LEU A 223 -37.99 -3.38 22.79
C LEU A 223 -37.52 -3.04 21.37
N VAL A 224 -38.41 -3.01 20.37
CA VAL A 224 -38.03 -2.61 19.01
C VAL A 224 -37.60 -1.13 18.98
N SER A 225 -38.37 -0.23 19.59
CA SER A 225 -38.04 1.21 19.60
C SER A 225 -36.69 1.49 20.28
N ARG A 226 -36.40 0.83 21.41
CA ARG A 226 -35.16 0.99 22.17
C ARG A 226 -33.96 0.32 21.49
N THR A 227 -34.13 -0.86 20.89
CA THR A 227 -33.06 -1.50 20.09
C THR A 227 -32.64 -0.60 18.93
N LEU A 228 -33.62 -0.09 18.16
CA LEU A 228 -33.35 0.83 17.06
C LEU A 228 -32.78 2.16 17.56
N ALA A 229 -33.29 2.71 18.67
CA ALA A 229 -32.76 3.93 19.28
C ALA A 229 -31.26 3.77 19.63
N GLY A 230 -30.87 2.61 20.16
CA GLY A 230 -29.48 2.25 20.42
C GLY A 230 -28.58 2.33 19.18
N ILE A 231 -29.04 1.80 18.04
CA ILE A 231 -28.29 1.82 16.77
C ILE A 231 -27.94 3.26 16.35
N PHE A 232 -28.90 4.17 16.38
CA PHE A 232 -28.66 5.57 16.02
C PHE A 232 -27.96 6.37 17.14
N ALA A 233 -28.15 5.99 18.39
CA ALA A 233 -27.47 6.57 19.56
C ALA A 233 -25.96 6.26 19.61
N ALA A 234 -25.48 5.25 18.86
CA ALA A 234 -24.07 4.87 18.84
C ALA A 234 -23.12 5.95 18.26
N THR A 235 -23.63 6.76 17.34
CA THR A 235 -22.82 7.65 16.49
C THR A 235 -21.92 8.63 17.26
N PRO A 236 -22.36 9.33 18.33
CA PRO A 236 -21.52 10.26 19.07
C PRO A 236 -20.37 9.62 19.85
N LEU A 237 -20.38 8.30 20.07
CA LEU A 237 -19.26 7.58 20.68
C LEU A 237 -18.32 6.99 19.62
N ALA A 238 -18.86 6.46 18.52
CA ALA A 238 -18.07 5.94 17.42
C ALA A 238 -17.24 7.05 16.72
N CYS A 239 -17.87 8.17 16.37
CA CYS A 239 -17.24 9.21 15.54
C CYS A 239 -16.49 10.29 16.34
N ALA A 240 -16.56 10.27 17.68
CA ALA A 240 -15.87 11.25 18.53
C ALA A 240 -14.34 11.15 18.42
N GLY A 241 -13.78 9.93 18.36
CA GLY A 241 -12.35 9.73 18.14
C GLY A 241 -11.87 10.40 16.85
N GLY A 242 -12.57 10.14 15.74
CA GLY A 242 -12.33 10.81 14.46
C GLY A 242 -12.47 12.34 14.55
N THR A 243 -13.52 12.85 15.20
CA THR A 243 -13.72 14.31 15.37
C THR A 243 -12.62 14.98 16.22
N ILE A 244 -12.02 14.23 17.14
CA ILE A 244 -10.88 14.70 17.95
C ILE A 244 -9.58 14.68 17.12
N ALA A 245 -9.36 13.65 16.29
CA ALA A 245 -8.19 13.57 15.40
C ALA A 245 -8.27 14.50 14.17
N ASP A 246 -9.49 14.85 13.73
CA ASP A 246 -9.75 15.89 12.74
C ASP A 246 -9.24 17.27 13.23
N VAL A 247 -9.30 17.54 14.55
CA VAL A 247 -9.20 18.89 15.15
C VAL A 247 -7.95 19.12 16.02
N TRP A 248 -7.38 18.09 16.64
CA TRP A 248 -6.24 18.20 17.57
C TRP A 248 -5.04 17.39 17.10
N THR A 249 -3.81 17.90 17.28
CA THR A 249 -2.60 17.14 16.95
C THR A 249 -2.41 15.93 17.89
N PRO A 250 -1.65 14.88 17.51
CA PRO A 250 -1.45 13.69 18.36
C PRO A 250 -0.93 13.98 19.79
N GLU A 251 -0.21 15.10 19.96
CA GLU A 251 0.29 15.62 21.23
C GLU A 251 -0.82 16.31 22.04
N GLU A 252 -1.67 17.10 21.39
CA GLU A 252 -2.82 17.77 22.03
C GLU A 252 -3.94 16.77 22.38
N GLN A 253 -4.09 15.69 21.62
CA GLN A 253 -5.06 14.62 21.89
C GLN A 253 -4.85 13.95 23.26
N VAL A 254 -3.63 14.03 23.82
CA VAL A 254 -3.30 13.63 25.20
C VAL A 254 -4.15 14.39 26.23
N PHE A 255 -4.47 15.66 25.94
CA PHE A 255 -5.29 16.54 26.78
C PHE A 255 -6.77 16.53 26.34
N ALA A 256 -7.04 16.58 25.03
CA ALA A 256 -8.40 16.70 24.51
C ALA A 256 -9.26 15.44 24.72
N PHE A 257 -8.70 14.24 24.55
CA PHE A 257 -9.48 13.00 24.66
C PHE A 257 -9.93 12.68 26.10
N PRO A 258 -9.11 12.84 27.16
CA PRO A 258 -9.58 12.69 28.54
C PRO A 258 -10.71 13.65 28.93
N ILE A 259 -10.70 14.89 28.41
CA ILE A 259 -11.80 15.85 28.63
C ILE A 259 -13.11 15.32 28.02
N TYR A 260 -13.05 14.83 26.78
CA TYR A 260 -14.20 14.17 26.14
C TYR A 260 -14.67 12.97 26.96
N ALA A 261 -13.75 12.09 27.36
CA ALA A 261 -14.08 10.89 28.11
C ALA A 261 -14.75 11.23 29.45
N ILE A 262 -14.17 12.08 30.29
CA ILE A 262 -14.71 12.47 31.60
C ILE A 262 -16.13 13.04 31.49
N ILE A 263 -16.37 13.93 30.51
CA ILE A 263 -17.70 14.51 30.31
C ILE A 263 -18.67 13.44 29.80
N SER A 264 -18.33 12.73 28.70
CA SER A 264 -19.20 11.73 28.09
C SER A 264 -19.59 10.59 29.04
N PHE A 265 -18.66 10.14 29.91
CA PHE A 265 -18.90 9.05 30.85
C PHE A 265 -19.86 9.42 32.00
N SER A 266 -20.15 10.72 32.20
CA SER A 266 -21.17 11.13 33.17
C SER A 266 -22.59 10.71 32.76
N GLY A 267 -22.86 10.56 31.46
CA GLY A 267 -24.18 10.17 30.94
C GLY A 267 -24.73 8.88 31.54
N PRO A 268 -24.03 7.72 31.38
CA PRO A 268 -24.43 6.44 31.95
C PRO A 268 -24.56 6.40 33.48
N VAL A 269 -23.98 7.38 34.18
CA VAL A 269 -24.01 7.45 35.65
C VAL A 269 -25.12 8.37 36.15
N LEU A 270 -25.46 9.42 35.40
CA LEU A 270 -26.53 10.37 35.75
C LEU A 270 -27.92 9.91 35.28
N GLY A 271 -28.00 9.06 34.25
CA GLY A 271 -29.25 8.45 33.81
C GLY A 271 -30.01 7.73 34.93
N PRO A 272 -29.41 6.76 35.65
CA PRO A 272 -30.07 6.05 36.74
C PRO A 272 -30.50 6.97 37.89
N VAL A 273 -29.74 8.03 38.18
CA VAL A 273 -30.08 9.03 39.21
C VAL A 273 -31.47 9.61 38.94
N VAL A 274 -31.72 10.08 37.72
CA VAL A 274 -33.01 10.68 37.36
C VAL A 274 -34.08 9.61 37.11
N GLY A 275 -33.71 8.43 36.61
CA GLY A 275 -34.62 7.28 36.50
C GLY A 275 -35.25 6.90 37.83
N GLY A 276 -34.46 6.74 38.90
CA GLY A 276 -34.95 6.39 40.23
C GLY A 276 -35.86 7.45 40.85
N TRP A 277 -35.54 8.74 40.67
CA TRP A 277 -36.41 9.83 41.11
C TRP A 277 -37.70 9.95 40.27
N ILE A 278 -37.71 9.53 39.00
CA ILE A 278 -38.94 9.39 38.22
C ILE A 278 -39.77 8.22 38.76
N GLY A 279 -39.17 7.04 38.96
CA GLY A 279 -39.85 5.85 39.47
C GLY A 279 -40.49 6.03 40.86
N GLN A 280 -39.80 6.72 41.77
CA GLN A 280 -40.32 7.05 43.11
C GLN A 280 -41.41 8.13 43.10
N SER A 281 -41.58 8.87 41.99
CA SER A 281 -42.53 9.97 41.89
C SER A 281 -43.92 9.53 41.39
N ASN A 282 -44.90 10.44 41.44
CA ASN A 282 -46.23 10.22 40.85
C ASN A 282 -46.25 10.36 39.30
N LEU A 283 -45.10 10.25 38.62
CA LEU A 283 -44.97 10.29 37.17
C LEU A 283 -44.97 8.87 36.59
N SER A 284 -45.57 8.67 35.42
CA SER A 284 -45.43 7.40 34.69
C SER A 284 -43.97 7.19 34.27
N TRP A 285 -43.49 5.94 34.30
CA TRP A 285 -42.16 5.51 33.88
C TRP A 285 -41.73 6.08 32.50
N ARG A 286 -42.70 6.32 31.60
CA ARG A 286 -42.52 6.96 30.28
C ARG A 286 -41.81 8.32 30.34
N TRP A 287 -41.79 9.00 31.48
CA TRP A 287 -41.01 10.23 31.67
C TRP A 287 -39.49 10.03 31.57
N ALA A 288 -38.96 8.81 31.73
CA ALA A 288 -37.56 8.51 31.40
C ALA A 288 -37.25 8.86 29.94
N GLU A 289 -38.13 8.44 29.02
CA GLU A 289 -38.04 8.73 27.59
C GLU A 289 -38.28 10.22 27.32
N TRP A 290 -39.29 10.83 27.94
CA TRP A 290 -39.62 12.24 27.70
C TRP A 290 -38.53 13.21 28.18
N VAL A 291 -37.91 12.97 29.34
CA VAL A 291 -36.75 13.77 29.81
C VAL A 291 -35.56 13.59 28.88
N THR A 292 -35.29 12.36 28.44
CA THR A 292 -34.19 12.05 27.50
C THR A 292 -34.42 12.70 26.14
N LEU A 293 -35.66 12.70 25.63
CA LEU A 293 -36.06 13.37 24.39
C LEU A 293 -35.88 14.90 24.47
N ILE A 294 -36.26 15.52 25.59
CA ILE A 294 -36.06 16.96 25.81
C ILE A 294 -34.57 17.30 25.84
N GLY A 295 -33.77 16.50 26.56
CA GLY A 295 -32.31 16.64 26.58
C GLY A 295 -31.70 16.51 25.18
N ALA A 296 -32.09 15.48 24.43
CA ALA A 296 -31.63 15.24 23.06
C ALA A 296 -32.01 16.39 22.11
N GLY A 297 -33.20 16.97 22.27
CA GLY A 297 -33.63 18.15 21.53
C GLY A 297 -32.77 19.40 21.81
N VAL A 298 -32.40 19.63 23.08
CA VAL A 298 -31.49 20.73 23.44
C VAL A 298 -30.09 20.50 22.84
N ILE A 299 -29.56 19.26 22.91
CA ILE A 299 -28.26 18.93 22.31
C ILE A 299 -28.31 19.05 20.78
N LEU A 300 -29.36 18.58 20.11
CA LEU A 300 -29.55 18.72 18.67
C LEU A 300 -29.56 20.20 18.22
N VAL A 301 -30.24 21.07 18.98
CA VAL A 301 -30.20 22.53 18.75
C VAL A 301 -28.76 23.05 18.89
N ILE A 302 -28.03 22.66 19.94
CA ILE A 302 -26.62 23.06 20.13
C ILE A 302 -25.76 22.57 18.94
N VAL A 303 -25.88 21.33 18.50
CA VAL A 303 -25.15 20.79 17.34
C VAL A 303 -25.46 21.61 16.08
N ILE A 304 -26.73 21.88 15.79
CA ILE A 304 -27.16 22.67 14.62
C ILE A 304 -26.54 24.09 14.62
N PHE A 305 -26.40 24.74 15.78
CA PHE A 305 -25.93 26.13 15.90
C PHE A 305 -24.45 26.31 16.25
N PHE A 306 -23.76 25.29 16.76
CA PHE A 306 -22.38 25.40 17.23
C PHE A 306 -21.41 24.36 16.63
N GLN A 307 -21.86 23.16 16.24
CA GLN A 307 -20.98 22.15 15.65
C GLN A 307 -20.71 22.47 14.16
N PRO A 308 -19.43 22.68 13.75
CA PRO A 308 -19.04 22.78 12.35
C PRO A 308 -18.84 21.38 11.73
N GLU A 309 -18.56 21.32 10.44
CA GLU A 309 -17.94 20.13 9.85
C GLU A 309 -16.43 20.12 10.13
N THR A 310 -15.86 18.96 10.43
CA THR A 310 -14.45 18.76 10.79
C THR A 310 -13.71 17.83 9.84
N TYR A 311 -14.41 17.02 9.04
CA TYR A 311 -13.77 16.00 8.23
C TYR A 311 -13.07 16.60 6.99
N SER A 312 -11.74 16.66 7.03
CA SER A 312 -10.88 17.32 6.03
C SER A 312 -11.20 16.98 4.57
N PRO A 313 -11.41 15.71 4.15
CA PRO A 313 -11.71 15.40 2.74
C PRO A 313 -13.02 16.03 2.25
N VAL A 314 -14.05 16.17 3.11
CA VAL A 314 -15.30 16.87 2.76
C VAL A 314 -15.09 18.39 2.69
N LEU A 315 -14.24 18.95 3.54
CA LEU A 315 -13.85 20.37 3.49
C LEU A 315 -13.05 20.69 2.22
N LEU A 316 -12.12 19.83 1.81
CA LEU A 316 -11.38 19.95 0.55
C LEU A 316 -12.32 19.80 -0.66
N LYS A 317 -13.30 18.88 -0.62
CA LYS A 317 -14.37 18.79 -1.63
C LYS A 317 -15.17 20.09 -1.74
N TRP A 318 -15.39 20.81 -0.64
CA TRP A 318 -16.00 22.14 -0.69
C TRP A 318 -15.05 23.20 -1.27
N LYS A 319 -13.74 23.17 -0.98
CA LYS A 319 -12.72 24.04 -1.60
C LYS A 319 -12.69 23.81 -3.13
N ALA A 320 -12.55 22.57 -3.58
CA ALA A 320 -12.56 22.20 -5.00
C ALA A 320 -13.88 22.53 -5.74
N THR A 321 -15.02 22.46 -5.04
CA THR A 321 -16.33 22.87 -5.61
C THR A 321 -16.42 24.39 -5.83
N HIS A 322 -15.77 25.20 -5.00
CA HIS A 322 -15.72 26.65 -5.18
C HIS A 322 -14.66 27.05 -6.21
N LEU A 323 -13.46 26.46 -6.18
CA LEU A 323 -12.42 26.73 -7.17
C LEU A 323 -12.94 26.52 -8.60
N ARG A 324 -13.57 25.38 -8.92
CA ARG A 324 -14.24 25.13 -10.21
C ARG A 324 -15.23 26.24 -10.61
N ARG A 325 -16.04 26.73 -9.68
CA ARG A 325 -17.05 27.78 -9.95
C ARG A 325 -16.46 29.16 -10.20
N VAL A 326 -15.28 29.45 -9.64
CA VAL A 326 -14.62 30.76 -9.73
C VAL A 326 -13.65 30.80 -10.92
N THR A 327 -12.92 29.70 -11.18
CA THR A 327 -11.97 29.61 -12.31
C THR A 327 -12.62 29.17 -13.63
N GLY A 328 -13.70 28.38 -13.57
CA GLY A 328 -14.26 27.69 -14.74
C GLY A 328 -13.44 26.48 -15.21
N ASP A 329 -12.47 26.03 -14.42
CA ASP A 329 -11.57 24.92 -14.75
C ASP A 329 -11.97 23.64 -13.99
N ASP A 330 -12.50 22.64 -14.72
CA ASP A 330 -13.01 21.38 -14.17
C ASP A 330 -11.92 20.40 -13.72
N ARG A 331 -10.63 20.69 -13.93
CA ARG A 331 -9.50 19.89 -13.44
C ARG A 331 -9.36 19.92 -11.93
N TYR A 332 -9.84 20.97 -11.25
CA TYR A 332 -9.80 21.10 -9.80
C TYR A 332 -10.68 20.07 -9.10
N ARG A 333 -10.06 19.05 -8.48
CA ARG A 333 -10.74 17.96 -7.75
C ARG A 333 -10.17 17.81 -6.35
N ALA A 334 -11.04 17.53 -5.38
CA ALA A 334 -10.57 17.01 -4.10
C ALA A 334 -10.31 15.51 -4.21
N GLU A 335 -9.33 15.02 -3.45
CA GLU A 335 -8.94 13.60 -3.38
C GLU A 335 -10.18 12.67 -3.27
N ILE A 336 -11.09 12.91 -2.33
CA ILE A 336 -12.33 12.12 -2.15
C ILE A 336 -13.30 12.09 -3.35
N GLU A 337 -13.19 12.99 -4.33
CA GLU A 337 -13.97 12.92 -5.58
C GLU A 337 -13.38 11.90 -6.56
N LEU A 338 -12.09 11.63 -6.45
CA LEU A 338 -11.41 10.56 -7.15
C LEU A 338 -11.61 9.21 -6.44
N ARG A 339 -12.68 8.96 -5.65
CA ARG A 339 -12.84 7.72 -4.86
C ARG A 339 -13.92 6.80 -5.47
N GLN A 340 -13.53 5.97 -6.47
CA GLN A 340 -14.25 4.84 -7.10
C GLN A 340 -15.08 4.02 -6.08
N THR A 341 -14.44 3.46 -5.05
CA THR A 341 -15.01 2.40 -4.19
C THR A 341 -16.44 2.70 -3.73
N SER A 342 -17.39 1.79 -4.02
CA SER A 342 -18.80 2.03 -3.77
C SER A 342 -19.13 2.03 -2.27
N LEU A 343 -20.15 2.80 -1.86
CA LEU A 343 -20.60 2.84 -0.46
C LEU A 343 -20.97 1.46 0.11
N PRO A 344 -21.65 0.55 -0.62
CA PRO A 344 -21.88 -0.82 -0.15
C PRO A 344 -20.59 -1.59 0.12
N ALA A 345 -19.56 -1.47 -0.74
CA ALA A 345 -18.28 -2.13 -0.53
C ALA A 345 -17.57 -1.60 0.73
N ARG A 346 -17.57 -0.27 0.95
CA ARG A 346 -17.00 0.34 2.17
C ARG A 346 -17.73 -0.11 3.44
N LEU A 347 -19.05 -0.24 3.40
CA LEU A 347 -19.85 -0.72 4.53
C LEU A 347 -19.59 -2.21 4.82
N LEU A 348 -19.49 -3.05 3.78
CA LEU A 348 -19.14 -4.47 3.92
C LEU A 348 -17.75 -4.62 4.58
N LEU A 349 -16.74 -3.94 4.02
CA LEU A 349 -15.35 -3.94 4.49
C LEU A 349 -15.26 -3.51 5.97
N ALA A 350 -16.00 -2.47 6.34
CA ALA A 350 -16.04 -1.95 7.71
C ALA A 350 -16.87 -2.78 8.70
N MET A 351 -17.74 -3.68 8.23
CA MET A 351 -18.38 -4.69 9.09
C MET A 351 -17.50 -5.94 9.25
N TYR A 352 -16.72 -6.28 8.23
CA TYR A 352 -15.84 -7.45 8.19
C TYR A 352 -14.55 -7.25 9.00
N ARG A 353 -13.79 -6.17 8.73
CA ARG A 353 -12.48 -5.90 9.38
C ARG A 353 -12.55 -5.92 10.91
N PRO A 354 -13.53 -5.29 11.60
CA PRO A 354 -13.58 -5.30 13.06
C PRO A 354 -13.85 -6.69 13.67
N ALA A 355 -14.56 -7.57 12.97
CA ALA A 355 -14.79 -8.94 13.43
C ALA A 355 -13.51 -9.76 13.36
N ILE A 356 -12.71 -9.57 12.30
CA ILE A 356 -11.42 -10.23 12.13
C ILE A 356 -10.38 -9.71 13.12
N MET A 357 -10.22 -8.39 13.25
CA MET A 357 -9.29 -7.81 14.24
C MET A 357 -9.61 -8.26 15.67
N LEU A 358 -10.89 -8.49 16.03
CA LEU A 358 -11.23 -8.99 17.36
C LEU A 358 -10.76 -10.43 17.63
N ILE A 359 -10.53 -11.23 16.57
CA ILE A 359 -10.16 -12.65 16.64
C ILE A 359 -8.66 -12.85 16.42
N GLN A 360 -8.08 -12.12 15.46
CA GLN A 360 -6.67 -12.29 15.04
C GLN A 360 -5.70 -11.41 15.84
N GLU A 361 -6.08 -10.20 16.29
CA GLU A 361 -5.18 -9.29 17.01
C GLU A 361 -5.25 -9.50 18.53
N PRO A 362 -4.22 -10.05 19.19
CA PRO A 362 -4.27 -10.30 20.64
C PRO A 362 -4.39 -9.00 21.44
N THR A 363 -3.79 -7.92 20.95
CA THR A 363 -3.87 -6.58 21.55
C THR A 363 -5.29 -6.02 21.49
N VAL A 364 -5.96 -6.06 20.33
CA VAL A 364 -7.37 -5.66 20.22
C VAL A 364 -8.23 -6.53 21.13
N PHE A 365 -8.05 -7.84 21.11
CA PHE A 365 -8.81 -8.76 21.98
C PHE A 365 -8.63 -8.45 23.46
N LEU A 366 -7.40 -8.26 23.95
CA LEU A 366 -7.13 -8.05 25.38
C LEU A 366 -7.64 -6.70 25.90
N PHE A 367 -7.44 -5.61 25.15
CA PHE A 367 -7.99 -4.30 25.53
C PHE A 367 -9.52 -4.25 25.38
N SER A 368 -10.10 -4.98 24.42
CA SER A 368 -11.56 -5.16 24.29
C SER A 368 -12.14 -5.97 25.46
N LEU A 369 -11.51 -7.09 25.82
CA LEU A 369 -11.90 -7.94 26.95
C LEU A 369 -11.82 -7.16 28.27
N TYR A 370 -10.75 -6.41 28.50
CA TYR A 370 -10.60 -5.66 29.75
C TYR A 370 -11.64 -4.55 29.89
N LEU A 371 -11.90 -3.81 28.81
CA LEU A 371 -12.97 -2.80 28.83
C LEU A 371 -14.37 -3.42 28.89
N THR A 372 -14.55 -4.62 28.32
CA THR A 372 -15.78 -5.42 28.47
C THR A 372 -16.01 -5.82 29.93
N VAL A 373 -14.98 -6.23 30.67
CA VAL A 373 -15.10 -6.54 32.12
C VAL A 373 -15.39 -5.28 32.94
N ALA A 374 -14.77 -4.15 32.63
CA ALA A 374 -15.10 -2.87 33.26
C ALA A 374 -16.58 -2.46 32.99
N TYR A 375 -17.10 -2.74 31.80
CA TYR A 375 -18.50 -2.47 31.47
C TYR A 375 -19.46 -3.48 32.12
N ILE A 376 -19.14 -4.78 32.13
CA ILE A 376 -19.86 -5.81 32.91
C ILE A 376 -20.08 -5.34 34.36
N ILE A 377 -19.08 -4.72 34.98
CA ILE A 377 -19.17 -4.17 36.34
C ILE A 377 -20.17 -3.01 36.43
N ILE A 378 -20.06 -1.96 35.59
CA ILE A 378 -20.98 -0.81 35.69
C ILE A 378 -22.42 -1.18 35.35
N PHE A 379 -22.64 -2.04 34.35
CA PHE A 379 -23.98 -2.50 33.98
C PHE A 379 -24.55 -3.49 35.01
N THR A 380 -23.73 -4.29 35.68
CA THR A 380 -24.17 -5.10 36.84
C THR A 380 -24.43 -4.23 38.09
N PHE A 381 -23.90 -3.01 38.17
CA PHE A 381 -24.25 -2.05 39.22
C PHE A 381 -25.63 -1.41 39.01
N PHE A 382 -26.11 -1.27 37.77
CA PHE A 382 -27.41 -0.65 37.45
C PHE A 382 -28.59 -1.34 38.15
N THR A 383 -28.51 -2.66 38.31
CA THR A 383 -29.45 -3.47 39.10
C THR A 383 -28.88 -3.80 40.48
N GLY A 384 -27.56 -4.00 40.60
CA GLY A 384 -26.87 -4.33 41.85
C GLY A 384 -27.02 -3.32 42.97
N TYR A 385 -27.19 -2.03 42.66
CA TYR A 385 -27.34 -0.98 43.69
C TYR A 385 -28.68 -1.10 44.43
N GLU A 386 -29.72 -1.67 43.84
CA GLU A 386 -30.96 -2.03 44.54
C GLU A 386 -30.67 -3.07 45.65
N PHE A 387 -30.03 -4.19 45.30
CA PHE A 387 -29.66 -5.23 46.26
C PHE A 387 -28.72 -4.74 47.38
N ILE A 388 -27.87 -3.74 47.10
CA ILE A 388 -26.95 -3.17 48.07
C ILE A 388 -27.63 -2.12 48.96
N TYR A 389 -28.24 -1.08 48.38
CA TYR A 389 -28.66 0.10 49.13
C TYR A 389 -30.12 0.03 49.60
N GLU A 390 -31.02 -0.52 48.77
CA GLU A 390 -32.41 -0.76 49.17
C GLU A 390 -32.50 -2.08 49.97
N GLY A 391 -31.90 -3.15 49.47
CA GLY A 391 -31.97 -4.50 50.06
C GLY A 391 -31.27 -4.68 51.42
N ILE A 392 -30.10 -4.06 51.64
CA ILE A 392 -29.33 -4.20 52.90
C ILE A 392 -29.51 -2.99 53.83
N TYR A 393 -29.63 -1.78 53.28
CA TYR A 393 -29.67 -0.54 54.06
C TYR A 393 -31.04 0.14 54.13
N GLY A 394 -32.03 -0.33 53.36
CA GLY A 394 -33.40 0.21 53.39
C GLY A 394 -33.53 1.65 52.86
N LEU A 395 -32.61 2.08 51.98
CA LEU A 395 -32.74 3.36 51.28
C LEU A 395 -33.88 3.28 50.25
N THR A 396 -34.58 4.38 50.01
CA THR A 396 -35.61 4.42 48.97
C THR A 396 -35.01 4.44 47.56
N GLN A 397 -35.77 4.03 46.54
CA GLN A 397 -35.37 3.97 45.13
C GLN A 397 -34.56 5.18 44.64
N GLY A 398 -34.97 6.42 44.95
CA GLY A 398 -34.26 7.66 44.60
C GLY A 398 -33.01 7.94 45.44
N GLU A 399 -32.93 7.48 46.69
CA GLU A 399 -31.73 7.55 47.53
C GLU A 399 -30.69 6.51 47.10
N THR A 400 -31.14 5.30 46.76
CA THR A 400 -30.36 4.28 46.07
C THR A 400 -29.84 4.82 44.73
N ALA A 401 -30.67 5.52 43.96
CA ALA A 401 -30.27 6.16 42.71
C ALA A 401 -29.24 7.29 42.91
N LEU A 402 -29.28 8.04 44.02
CA LEU A 402 -28.23 9.01 44.36
C LEU A 402 -26.86 8.36 44.62
N CYS A 403 -26.79 7.07 44.96
CA CYS A 403 -25.51 6.38 45.17
C CYS A 403 -24.67 6.26 43.88
N PHE A 404 -25.27 6.39 42.69
CA PHE A 404 -24.53 6.55 41.43
C PHE A 404 -23.66 7.81 41.38
N LEU A 405 -23.96 8.86 42.18
CA LEU A 405 -23.09 10.04 42.29
C LEU A 405 -21.71 9.71 42.91
N GLY A 406 -21.56 8.58 43.60
CA GLY A 406 -20.26 8.04 44.01
C GLY A 406 -19.38 7.71 42.80
N LEU A 407 -19.92 6.94 41.85
CA LEU A 407 -19.23 6.66 40.57
C LEU A 407 -18.89 7.97 39.84
N ALA A 408 -19.82 8.92 39.78
CA ALA A 408 -19.62 10.21 39.10
C ALA A 408 -18.48 11.03 39.73
N THR A 409 -18.36 11.00 41.06
CA THR A 409 -17.22 11.61 41.77
C THR A 409 -15.91 10.92 41.39
N GLY A 410 -15.93 9.59 41.22
CA GLY A 410 -14.80 8.82 40.68
C GLY A 410 -14.34 9.29 39.29
N LEU A 411 -15.28 9.59 38.39
CA LEU A 411 -14.97 10.16 37.07
C LEU A 411 -14.25 11.52 37.20
N LEU A 412 -14.71 12.37 38.12
CA LEU A 412 -14.11 13.70 38.35
C LEU A 412 -12.71 13.63 39.00
N LEU A 413 -12.40 12.58 39.76
CA LEU A 413 -11.06 12.32 40.29
C LEU A 413 -10.02 12.01 39.19
N CYS A 414 -10.44 11.81 37.94
CA CYS A 414 -9.51 11.73 36.80
C CYS A 414 -8.97 13.11 36.36
N ILE A 415 -9.67 14.22 36.66
CA ILE A 415 -9.26 15.56 36.19
C ILE A 415 -7.83 15.96 36.62
N PRO A 416 -7.40 15.75 37.88
CA PRO A 416 -6.03 16.07 38.32
C PRO A 416 -4.93 15.24 37.62
N LEU A 417 -5.27 14.09 37.03
CA LEU A 417 -4.32 13.26 36.30
C LEU A 417 -4.05 13.76 34.87
N ILE A 418 -4.89 14.62 34.30
CA ILE A 418 -4.68 15.18 32.94
C ILE A 418 -3.33 15.92 32.84
N PRO A 419 -3.00 16.93 33.68
CA PRO A 419 -1.71 17.62 33.60
C PRO A 419 -0.52 16.72 33.96
N LEU A 420 -0.73 15.68 34.79
CA LEU A 420 0.31 14.70 35.11
C LEU A 420 0.65 13.82 33.90
N ASN A 421 -0.37 13.26 33.23
CA ASN A 421 -0.19 12.46 32.02
C ASN A 421 0.41 13.28 30.88
N ALA A 422 -0.07 14.51 30.68
CA ALA A 422 0.52 15.44 29.70
C ALA A 422 2.00 15.66 29.98
N LYS A 423 2.38 15.96 31.24
CA LYS A 423 3.80 16.14 31.62
C LYS A 423 4.64 14.86 31.46
N LEU A 424 4.09 13.70 31.80
CA LEU A 424 4.79 12.41 31.65
C LEU A 424 5.06 12.11 30.18
N ARG A 425 4.04 12.19 29.31
CA ARG A 425 4.23 11.98 27.88
C ARG A 425 5.08 13.07 27.22
N SER A 426 5.01 14.33 27.66
CA SER A 426 5.96 15.36 27.19
C SER A 426 7.41 15.02 27.54
N ARG A 427 7.68 14.55 28.76
CA ARG A 427 9.01 14.04 29.15
C ARG A 427 9.44 12.87 28.26
N ASP A 428 8.53 11.95 27.98
CA ASP A 428 8.83 10.76 27.19
C ASP A 428 9.09 11.12 25.72
N ILE A 429 8.32 12.05 25.14
CA ILE A 429 8.60 12.66 23.82
C ILE A 429 9.99 13.31 23.81
N THR A 430 10.35 14.08 24.84
CA THR A 430 11.71 14.67 24.95
C THR A 430 12.78 13.58 24.99
N ARG A 431 12.59 12.53 25.79
CA ARG A 431 13.55 11.41 25.90
C ARG A 431 13.66 10.61 24.60
N THR A 432 12.57 10.43 23.85
CA THR A 432 12.62 9.80 22.52
C THR A 432 13.32 10.71 21.52
N LYS A 433 13.11 12.04 21.56
CA LYS A 433 13.82 13.02 20.72
C LYS A 433 15.32 13.15 21.02
N GLU A 434 15.79 12.62 22.15
CA GLU A 434 17.22 12.48 22.47
C GLU A 434 17.85 11.22 21.82
N THR A 435 17.04 10.34 21.21
CA THR A 435 17.47 9.06 20.60
C THR A 435 16.94 8.78 19.18
N ASP A 436 15.88 9.46 18.75
CA ASP A 436 15.20 9.34 17.46
C ASP A 436 14.90 10.76 16.93
N PRO A 437 15.44 11.17 15.75
CA PRO A 437 15.20 12.49 15.17
C PRO A 437 13.72 12.77 14.81
N VAL A 438 12.92 11.74 14.52
CA VAL A 438 11.50 11.88 14.17
C VAL A 438 10.66 12.17 15.43
N GLY A 439 11.05 11.59 16.57
CA GLY A 439 10.57 11.95 17.89
C GLY A 439 9.15 11.48 18.21
N LYS A 440 8.76 10.32 17.66
CA LYS A 440 7.39 9.78 17.76
C LYS A 440 7.22 9.01 19.07
N ALA A 441 6.29 9.43 19.92
CA ALA A 441 6.04 8.75 21.20
C ALA A 441 5.51 7.32 20.99
N THR A 442 6.06 6.34 21.71
CA THR A 442 5.54 4.96 21.65
C THR A 442 4.14 4.85 22.28
N PRO A 443 3.28 3.92 21.85
CA PRO A 443 1.93 3.77 22.39
C PRO A 443 1.88 3.53 23.90
N GLU A 444 2.92 2.92 24.48
CA GLU A 444 3.03 2.57 25.91
C GLU A 444 2.97 3.81 26.81
N SER A 445 3.35 4.99 26.27
CA SER A 445 3.19 6.29 26.93
C SER A 445 1.72 6.69 27.20
N ARG A 446 0.74 5.94 26.68
CA ARG A 446 -0.70 6.06 27.02
C ARG A 446 -1.09 5.26 28.28
N LEU A 447 -0.31 4.26 28.68
CA LEU A 447 -0.69 3.26 29.69
C LEU A 447 -0.73 3.80 31.13
N TYR A 448 -0.11 4.95 31.39
CA TYR A 448 -0.06 5.60 32.72
C TYR A 448 -1.42 5.75 33.39
N TRP A 449 -2.49 6.03 32.64
CA TRP A 449 -3.86 6.10 33.16
C TRP A 449 -4.27 4.77 33.79
N ALA A 450 -4.23 3.66 33.04
CA ALA A 450 -4.59 2.36 33.58
C ALA A 450 -3.57 1.84 34.60
N MET A 451 -2.28 2.16 34.52
CA MET A 451 -1.33 1.81 35.59
C MET A 451 -1.70 2.45 36.95
N ILE A 452 -2.38 3.60 36.96
CA ILE A 452 -2.86 4.24 38.19
C ILE A 452 -4.27 3.72 38.58
N GLY A 453 -5.16 3.56 37.60
CA GLY A 453 -6.57 3.22 37.85
C GLY A 453 -6.93 1.73 37.86
N ALA A 454 -6.17 0.86 37.18
CA ALA A 454 -6.45 -0.57 37.09
C ALA A 454 -6.55 -1.25 38.45
N PRO A 455 -5.61 -1.06 39.41
CA PRO A 455 -5.71 -1.68 40.73
C PRO A 455 -6.92 -1.18 41.54
N ALA A 456 -7.35 0.06 41.33
CA ALA A 456 -8.47 0.65 42.07
C ALA A 456 -9.79 -0.10 41.83
N LEU A 457 -9.97 -0.72 40.65
CA LEU A 457 -11.20 -1.43 40.27
C LEU A 457 -11.44 -2.72 41.09
N PRO A 458 -10.57 -3.73 41.13
CA PRO A 458 -10.80 -4.89 42.00
C PRO A 458 -10.71 -4.52 43.48
N ILE A 459 -9.88 -3.56 43.88
CA ILE A 459 -9.81 -3.08 45.27
C ILE A 459 -11.17 -2.54 45.72
N SER A 460 -11.83 -1.72 44.89
CA SER A 460 -13.16 -1.21 45.23
C SER A 460 -14.23 -2.29 45.22
N ILE A 461 -14.17 -3.23 44.28
CA ILE A 461 -15.15 -4.32 44.18
C ILE A 461 -15.03 -5.28 45.37
N PHE A 462 -13.82 -5.66 45.79
CA PHE A 462 -13.62 -6.46 47.01
C PHE A 462 -13.96 -5.70 48.29
N TRP A 463 -13.67 -4.40 48.36
CA TRP A 463 -14.11 -3.55 49.47
C TRP A 463 -15.64 -3.56 49.57
N MET A 464 -16.34 -3.27 48.48
CA MET A 464 -17.80 -3.27 48.42
C MET A 464 -18.39 -4.65 48.77
N ALA A 465 -17.83 -5.74 48.23
CA ALA A 465 -18.26 -7.12 48.47
C ALA A 465 -18.35 -7.47 49.96
N TRP A 466 -17.37 -7.04 50.75
CA TRP A 466 -17.25 -7.43 52.16
C TRP A 466 -17.62 -6.32 53.16
N THR A 467 -17.99 -5.12 52.69
CA THR A 467 -18.54 -4.05 53.54
C THR A 467 -20.00 -3.69 53.27
N ALA A 468 -20.62 -4.16 52.18
CA ALA A 468 -22.07 -4.13 52.00
C ALA A 468 -22.76 -5.15 52.95
N ARG A 469 -22.97 -4.76 54.21
CA ARG A 469 -23.57 -5.58 55.27
C ARG A 469 -24.17 -4.70 56.39
N PRO A 470 -25.23 -5.14 57.10
CA PRO A 470 -26.02 -4.26 57.98
C PRO A 470 -25.26 -3.61 59.15
N ASP A 471 -24.13 -4.18 59.57
CA ASP A 471 -23.31 -3.69 60.69
C ASP A 471 -22.24 -2.66 60.27
N ILE A 472 -22.07 -2.40 58.98
CA ILE A 472 -21.13 -1.40 58.44
C ILE A 472 -21.93 -0.32 57.70
N PRO A 473 -21.78 0.98 58.00
CA PRO A 473 -22.57 2.05 57.36
C PRO A 473 -22.43 2.08 55.84
N PHE A 474 -23.52 2.41 55.13
CA PHE A 474 -23.60 2.50 53.66
C PHE A 474 -22.55 3.44 53.03
N TRP A 475 -21.99 4.37 53.80
CA TRP A 475 -20.84 5.19 53.41
C TRP A 475 -19.61 4.38 52.98
N SER A 476 -19.44 3.14 53.47
CA SER A 476 -18.33 2.25 53.11
C SER A 476 -18.44 1.73 51.66
N PRO A 477 -19.52 1.03 51.26
CA PRO A 477 -19.72 0.68 49.85
C PRO A 477 -19.84 1.92 48.94
N LEU A 478 -20.41 3.04 49.42
CA LEU A 478 -20.48 4.28 48.62
C LEU A 478 -19.10 4.91 48.38
N ALA A 479 -18.18 4.83 49.35
CA ALA A 479 -16.79 5.23 49.14
C ALA A 479 -16.08 4.29 48.13
N ALA A 480 -16.38 2.98 48.18
CA ALA A 480 -15.88 2.04 47.18
C ALA A 480 -16.39 2.40 45.76
N SER A 481 -17.66 2.80 45.58
CA SER A 481 -18.19 3.28 44.29
C SER A 481 -17.34 4.39 43.66
N VAL A 482 -16.74 5.28 44.46
CA VAL A 482 -15.84 6.34 43.96
C VAL A 482 -14.59 5.75 43.30
N PHE A 483 -13.97 4.75 43.93
CA PHE A 483 -12.79 4.08 43.37
C PHE A 483 -13.14 3.22 42.14
N THR A 484 -14.34 2.62 42.08
CA THR A 484 -14.82 1.93 40.87
C THR A 484 -14.93 2.90 39.69
N GLY A 485 -15.56 4.06 39.88
CA GLY A 485 -15.73 5.07 38.82
C GLY A 485 -14.40 5.59 38.30
N PHE A 486 -13.46 5.88 39.20
CA PHE A 486 -12.09 6.29 38.87
C PHE A 486 -11.34 5.21 38.06
N GLY A 487 -11.35 3.96 38.52
CA GLY A 487 -10.64 2.86 37.86
C GLY A 487 -11.19 2.57 36.47
N MET A 488 -12.52 2.49 36.32
CA MET A 488 -13.16 2.22 35.01
C MET A 488 -12.85 3.30 33.98
N LEU A 489 -12.85 4.59 34.36
CA LEU A 489 -12.55 5.67 33.41
C LEU A 489 -11.07 5.71 33.02
N CYS A 490 -10.16 5.42 33.95
CA CYS A 490 -8.73 5.28 33.65
C CYS A 490 -8.46 4.13 32.65
N ILE A 491 -9.15 2.99 32.81
CA ILE A 491 -9.08 1.87 31.86
C ILE A 491 -9.66 2.31 30.51
N PHE A 492 -10.84 2.95 30.47
CA PHE A 492 -11.46 3.45 29.23
C PHE A 492 -10.55 4.40 28.44
N ILE A 493 -9.98 5.42 29.10
CA ILE A 493 -9.07 6.39 28.46
C ILE A 493 -7.88 5.66 27.85
N THR A 494 -7.31 4.69 28.58
CA THR A 494 -6.17 3.90 28.11
C THR A 494 -6.51 3.04 26.91
N CYS A 495 -7.58 2.24 26.97
CA CYS A 495 -7.95 1.33 25.87
C CYS A 495 -8.17 2.10 24.55
N TYR A 496 -8.81 3.27 24.61
CA TYR A 496 -9.00 4.10 23.42
C TYR A 496 -7.70 4.72 22.92
N GLN A 497 -6.95 5.42 23.79
CA GLN A 497 -5.74 6.12 23.34
C GLN A 497 -4.62 5.16 22.92
N TYR A 498 -4.51 3.98 23.54
CA TYR A 498 -3.54 2.96 23.14
C TYR A 498 -3.88 2.40 21.75
N LEU A 499 -5.11 1.94 21.51
CA LEU A 499 -5.50 1.42 20.20
C LEU A 499 -5.45 2.47 19.08
N ILE A 500 -5.66 3.76 19.39
CA ILE A 500 -5.47 4.87 18.43
C ILE A 500 -3.99 5.01 18.05
N ASP A 501 -3.08 5.10 19.03
CA ASP A 501 -1.65 5.27 18.76
C ASP A 501 -1.02 4.01 18.13
N THR A 502 -1.51 2.81 18.46
CA THR A 502 -1.00 1.52 17.93
C THR A 502 -1.45 1.26 16.49
N TYR A 503 -2.75 1.39 16.17
CA TYR A 503 -3.29 0.90 14.89
C TYR A 503 -3.41 1.97 13.80
N GLY A 504 -3.16 3.25 14.10
CA GLY A 504 -3.09 4.32 13.09
C GLY A 504 -4.30 4.35 12.14
N THR A 505 -4.06 4.10 10.85
CA THR A 505 -5.09 4.02 9.80
C THR A 505 -6.20 3.00 10.12
N TYR A 506 -5.87 1.89 10.78
CA TYR A 506 -6.82 0.84 11.16
C TYR A 506 -7.49 1.09 12.53
N ALA A 507 -7.14 2.16 13.25
CA ALA A 507 -7.68 2.44 14.58
C ALA A 507 -9.22 2.53 14.62
N ALA A 508 -9.86 3.03 13.55
CA ALA A 508 -11.31 3.05 13.44
C ALA A 508 -11.93 1.64 13.45
N SER A 509 -11.25 0.64 12.88
CA SER A 509 -11.68 -0.77 12.93
C SER A 509 -11.44 -1.38 14.31
N ALA A 510 -10.25 -1.20 14.89
CA ALA A 510 -9.93 -1.70 16.24
C ALA A 510 -10.85 -1.12 17.35
N LEU A 511 -11.18 0.18 17.28
CA LEU A 511 -12.15 0.81 18.19
C LEU A 511 -13.58 0.31 17.95
N SER A 512 -13.93 -0.08 16.72
CA SER A 512 -15.21 -0.69 16.40
C SER A 512 -15.31 -2.11 16.97
N SER A 513 -14.24 -2.92 16.88
CA SER A 513 -14.13 -4.25 17.51
C SER A 513 -14.39 -4.16 19.02
N LEU A 514 -13.65 -3.26 19.69
CA LEU A 514 -13.77 -2.98 21.11
C LEU A 514 -15.16 -2.49 21.49
N THR A 515 -15.77 -1.63 20.67
CA THR A 515 -17.10 -1.07 20.96
C THR A 515 -18.19 -2.12 20.80
N LEU A 516 -18.10 -2.97 19.76
CA LEU A 516 -19.04 -4.05 19.47
C LEU A 516 -19.02 -5.12 20.57
N MET A 517 -17.85 -5.71 20.85
CA MET A 517 -17.70 -6.75 21.89
C MET A 517 -18.26 -6.28 23.24
N ARG A 518 -17.80 -5.10 23.68
CA ARG A 518 -18.12 -4.50 24.96
C ARG A 518 -19.62 -4.30 25.15
N TYR A 519 -20.31 -3.77 24.15
CA TYR A 519 -21.74 -3.48 24.26
C TYR A 519 -22.63 -4.72 24.05
N LEU A 520 -22.25 -5.66 23.18
CA LEU A 520 -22.97 -6.93 23.05
C LEU A 520 -22.92 -7.75 24.35
N VAL A 521 -21.72 -7.95 24.91
CA VAL A 521 -21.53 -8.76 26.12
C VAL A 521 -22.14 -8.07 27.34
N SER A 522 -21.99 -6.75 27.48
CA SER A 522 -22.57 -6.02 28.62
C SER A 522 -24.09 -5.88 28.52
N GLY A 523 -24.64 -5.79 27.30
CA GLY A 523 -26.08 -5.82 27.06
C GLY A 523 -26.69 -7.17 27.43
N ALA A 524 -26.00 -8.28 27.15
CA ALA A 524 -26.40 -9.61 27.62
C ALA A 524 -26.24 -9.77 29.16
N MET A 525 -25.22 -9.15 29.75
CA MET A 525 -24.97 -9.20 31.20
C MET A 525 -26.08 -8.55 32.04
N ILE A 526 -26.79 -7.54 31.50
CA ILE A 526 -27.94 -6.91 32.17
C ILE A 526 -28.99 -7.96 32.58
N GLU A 527 -29.35 -8.88 31.68
CA GLU A 527 -30.34 -9.94 31.95
C GLU A 527 -29.86 -10.97 32.99
N VAL A 528 -28.54 -11.20 33.05
CA VAL A 528 -27.93 -12.11 34.01
C VAL A 528 -27.80 -11.48 35.40
N SER A 529 -27.72 -10.15 35.49
CA SER A 529 -27.40 -9.42 36.72
C SER A 529 -28.38 -9.66 37.88
N ILE A 530 -29.70 -9.57 37.63
CA ILE A 530 -30.74 -9.77 38.64
C ILE A 530 -30.74 -11.22 39.17
N PRO A 531 -30.75 -12.27 38.32
CA PRO A 531 -30.52 -13.65 38.76
C PRO A 531 -29.20 -13.86 39.51
N PHE A 532 -28.11 -13.20 39.12
CA PHE A 532 -26.79 -13.35 39.74
C PHE A 532 -26.83 -12.88 41.20
N TYR A 533 -27.34 -11.68 41.48
CA TYR A 533 -27.53 -11.21 42.87
C TYR A 533 -28.55 -12.04 43.65
N LYS A 534 -29.70 -12.41 43.04
CA LYS A 534 -30.74 -13.19 43.73
C LYS A 534 -30.29 -14.60 44.14
N ASN A 535 -29.41 -15.23 43.34
CA ASN A 535 -28.94 -16.60 43.60
C ASN A 535 -27.64 -16.68 44.42
N MET A 536 -26.69 -15.75 44.20
CA MET A 536 -25.37 -15.80 44.85
C MET A 536 -25.24 -14.85 46.04
N GLY A 537 -26.05 -13.78 46.10
CA GLY A 537 -25.95 -12.73 47.11
C GLY A 537 -24.79 -11.75 46.86
N VAL A 538 -24.97 -10.52 47.34
CA VAL A 538 -24.04 -9.38 47.12
C VAL A 538 -22.56 -9.72 47.33
N PRO A 539 -22.12 -10.38 48.44
CA PRO A 539 -20.69 -10.62 48.66
C PRO A 539 -20.04 -11.55 47.64
N TYR A 540 -20.74 -12.61 47.21
CA TYR A 540 -20.17 -13.57 46.25
C TYR A 540 -20.25 -13.05 44.82
N THR A 541 -21.35 -12.41 44.42
CA THR A 541 -21.47 -11.72 43.12
C THR A 541 -20.34 -10.72 42.92
N LEU A 542 -20.12 -9.84 43.90
CA LEU A 542 -19.04 -8.85 43.84
C LEU A 542 -17.66 -9.50 43.95
N THR A 543 -17.45 -10.51 44.80
CA THR A 543 -16.15 -11.22 44.87
C THR A 543 -15.78 -11.87 43.54
N ILE A 544 -16.72 -12.45 42.78
CA ILE A 544 -16.47 -13.03 41.45
C ILE A 544 -16.04 -11.94 40.46
N LEU A 545 -16.75 -10.80 40.41
CA LEU A 545 -16.38 -9.66 39.57
C LEU A 545 -15.02 -9.04 39.98
N GLY A 546 -14.70 -9.04 41.27
CA GLY A 546 -13.41 -8.63 41.81
C GLY A 546 -12.28 -9.54 41.35
N CYS A 547 -12.48 -10.87 41.38
CA CYS A 547 -11.51 -11.82 40.87
C CYS A 547 -11.29 -11.67 39.36
N ILE A 548 -12.35 -11.55 38.56
CA ILE A 548 -12.25 -11.38 37.10
C ILE A 548 -11.52 -10.09 36.74
N SER A 549 -11.84 -8.97 37.40
CA SER A 549 -11.12 -7.70 37.19
C SER A 549 -9.69 -7.72 37.71
N ALA A 550 -9.39 -8.42 38.81
CA ALA A 550 -8.04 -8.58 39.35
C ALA A 550 -7.09 -9.34 38.41
N VAL A 551 -7.58 -10.37 37.70
CA VAL A 551 -6.80 -11.12 36.69
C VAL A 551 -6.36 -10.23 35.53
N LEU A 552 -7.07 -9.14 35.25
CA LEU A 552 -6.80 -8.23 34.14
C LEU A 552 -5.99 -6.98 34.53
N VAL A 553 -5.84 -6.68 35.84
CA VAL A 553 -4.97 -5.58 36.32
C VAL A 553 -3.53 -5.67 35.81
N PRO A 554 -2.89 -6.84 35.67
CA PRO A 554 -1.54 -6.92 35.11
C PRO A 554 -1.40 -6.43 33.67
N ILE A 555 -2.46 -6.38 32.84
CA ILE A 555 -2.35 -6.11 31.40
C ILE A 555 -1.62 -4.78 31.10
N PRO A 556 -2.05 -3.61 31.61
CA PRO A 556 -1.31 -2.35 31.41
C PRO A 556 0.13 -2.37 31.94
N TYR A 557 0.40 -3.13 33.01
CA TYR A 557 1.76 -3.25 33.56
C TYR A 557 2.64 -4.14 32.70
N PHE A 558 2.11 -5.24 32.13
CA PHE A 558 2.84 -6.08 31.19
C PHE A 558 3.22 -5.26 29.95
N PHE A 559 2.25 -4.68 29.25
CA PHE A 559 2.49 -3.84 28.06
C PHE A 559 3.43 -2.65 28.33
N TYR A 560 3.42 -2.06 29.53
CA TYR A 560 4.39 -1.01 29.90
C TYR A 560 5.77 -1.57 30.27
N SER A 561 5.84 -2.74 30.92
CA SER A 561 7.09 -3.42 31.29
C SER A 561 7.81 -4.06 30.10
N SER A 562 7.11 -4.29 28.98
CA SER A 562 7.71 -4.69 27.70
C SER A 562 8.54 -3.61 27.03
N MET A 563 8.57 -2.39 27.58
CA MET A 563 9.66 -1.42 27.35
C MET A 563 11.01 -1.87 27.97
N MET A 564 11.07 -3.03 28.65
CA MET A 564 12.30 -3.69 29.09
C MET A 564 12.36 -5.21 28.83
N LEU A 565 11.23 -5.94 28.82
CA LEU A 565 11.19 -7.34 28.38
C LEU A 565 9.84 -7.72 27.72
N PHE A 566 9.94 -8.33 26.53
CA PHE A 566 8.93 -9.14 25.80
C PHE A 566 8.10 -8.50 24.68
N PRO A 567 8.44 -8.81 23.41
CA PRO A 567 7.48 -9.00 22.32
C PRO A 567 6.70 -10.33 22.43
N THR A 568 6.24 -10.74 23.63
CA THR A 568 5.53 -12.03 23.82
C THR A 568 4.17 -11.88 24.48
N LEU A 569 3.15 -11.57 23.68
CA LEU A 569 1.74 -11.79 24.04
C LEU A 569 1.00 -12.72 23.06
N ALA A 570 1.75 -13.51 22.29
CA ALA A 570 1.25 -14.68 21.53
C ALA A 570 0.82 -15.87 22.43
N LEU A 571 0.95 -15.75 23.76
CA LEU A 571 0.80 -16.85 24.73
C LEU A 571 -0.65 -17.31 25.01
N ALA A 572 -1.59 -17.01 24.10
CA ALA A 572 -2.94 -17.57 24.06
C ALA A 572 -3.14 -18.52 22.87
N ALA A 573 -2.37 -18.38 21.79
CA ALA A 573 -2.34 -19.32 20.66
C ALA A 573 -1.31 -20.46 20.86
N ALA A 574 -0.31 -20.23 21.72
CA ALA A 574 0.81 -21.13 22.02
C ALA A 574 0.44 -22.42 22.82
N PHE A 575 -0.68 -23.05 22.49
CA PHE A 575 -1.02 -24.43 22.87
C PHE A 575 -1.22 -25.37 21.66
N ALA A 576 -0.92 -24.89 20.45
CA ALA A 576 -0.93 -25.68 19.21
C ALA A 576 0.34 -25.53 18.34
N GLY A 577 1.05 -24.40 18.40
CA GLY A 577 2.33 -24.19 17.70
C GLY A 577 3.51 -24.86 18.43
N GLY A 578 4.41 -25.48 17.67
CA GLY A 578 5.64 -26.08 18.20
C GLY A 578 6.67 -25.02 18.62
N THR A 579 7.57 -25.38 19.54
CA THR A 579 8.77 -24.57 19.80
C THR A 579 9.82 -24.88 18.74
N VAL A 580 10.02 -23.95 17.80
CA VAL A 580 11.13 -24.03 16.83
C VAL A 580 12.46 -24.06 17.60
N ALA A 581 13.37 -24.96 17.23
CA ALA A 581 14.68 -25.09 17.86
C ALA A 581 15.67 -24.15 17.15
N LEU A 582 16.42 -23.36 17.92
CA LEU A 582 17.39 -22.40 17.36
C LEU A 582 18.79 -23.02 17.28
N PRO A 583 19.56 -22.74 16.21
CA PRO A 583 20.98 -23.06 16.13
C PRO A 583 21.78 -22.59 17.34
N THR A 584 22.75 -23.40 17.79
CA THR A 584 23.66 -23.05 18.89
C THR A 584 25.13 -23.19 18.50
N GLY A 585 25.98 -22.29 18.99
CA GLY A 585 27.41 -22.21 18.66
C GLY A 585 27.87 -20.75 18.49
N ASP A 586 29.18 -20.51 18.48
CA ASP A 586 29.76 -19.19 18.15
C ASP A 586 29.70 -18.89 16.63
N ASP A 587 29.40 -19.91 15.83
CA ASP A 587 29.21 -19.92 14.38
C ASP A 587 27.74 -19.86 13.95
N ALA A 588 26.79 -19.89 14.90
CA ALA A 588 25.37 -19.94 14.63
C ALA A 588 24.87 -18.69 13.87
N PRO A 589 23.97 -18.84 12.88
CA PRO A 589 23.27 -17.71 12.31
C PRO A 589 22.34 -17.10 13.37
N PHE A 590 22.13 -15.79 13.31
CA PHE A 590 21.42 -15.06 14.37
C PHE A 590 20.46 -14.00 13.85
N LEU A 591 19.40 -13.80 14.62
CA LEU A 591 18.54 -12.61 14.60
C LEU A 591 18.70 -11.88 15.93
N LYS A 592 19.06 -10.59 15.87
CA LYS A 592 19.09 -9.68 17.02
C LYS A 592 18.18 -8.49 16.73
N VAL A 593 16.92 -8.60 17.11
CA VAL A 593 15.96 -7.49 17.08
C VAL A 593 16.45 -6.37 18.00
N VAL A 594 16.53 -5.14 17.47
CA VAL A 594 16.94 -3.93 18.20
C VAL A 594 15.72 -3.04 18.51
N SER A 595 14.79 -2.93 17.55
CA SER A 595 13.50 -2.26 17.70
C SER A 595 12.43 -2.95 16.85
N SER A 596 11.19 -2.44 16.86
CA SER A 596 10.12 -2.93 15.97
C SER A 596 10.40 -2.74 14.47
N THR A 597 11.38 -1.90 14.11
CA THR A 597 11.78 -1.57 12.73
C THR A 597 13.31 -1.51 12.58
N GLU A 598 14.04 -2.26 13.41
CA GLU A 598 15.49 -2.44 13.28
C GLU A 598 15.91 -3.80 13.85
N ALA A 599 16.63 -4.59 13.07
CA ALA A 599 17.23 -5.85 13.50
C ALA A 599 18.60 -6.05 12.86
N ILE A 600 19.50 -6.74 13.56
CA ILE A 600 20.78 -7.18 13.01
C ILE A 600 20.68 -8.68 12.73
N VAL A 601 20.96 -9.08 11.50
CA VAL A 601 20.97 -10.48 11.04
C VAL A 601 22.31 -10.86 10.45
N GLY A 602 22.63 -12.15 10.45
CA GLY A 602 23.86 -12.66 9.83
C GLY A 602 24.36 -13.96 10.47
N ASN A 603 25.64 -14.23 10.30
CA ASN A 603 26.36 -15.35 10.87
C ASN A 603 27.80 -14.94 11.24
N SER A 604 28.73 -15.89 11.34
CA SER A 604 30.14 -15.61 11.69
C SER A 604 30.95 -14.93 10.57
N ILE A 605 30.47 -14.95 9.33
CA ILE A 605 31.17 -14.46 8.13
C ILE A 605 30.73 -13.05 7.76
N TRP A 606 29.43 -12.77 7.86
CA TRP A 606 28.82 -11.50 7.50
C TRP A 606 27.66 -11.14 8.43
N ASN A 607 27.33 -9.86 8.52
CA ASN A 607 26.11 -9.39 9.19
C ASN A 607 25.63 -8.05 8.62
N ALA A 608 24.35 -7.78 8.76
CA ALA A 608 23.70 -6.57 8.25
C ALA A 608 22.67 -6.04 9.25
N THR A 609 22.59 -4.72 9.39
CA THR A 609 21.50 -4.06 10.11
C THR A 609 20.37 -3.76 9.13
N VAL A 610 19.29 -4.53 9.20
CA VAL A 610 18.02 -4.25 8.52
C VAL A 610 17.28 -3.20 9.34
N GLY A 611 17.38 -1.93 8.91
CA GLY A 611 16.58 -0.83 9.44
C GLY A 611 15.25 -0.66 8.69
N ALA A 612 14.47 0.33 9.11
CA ALA A 612 13.08 0.50 8.67
C ALA A 612 12.89 0.48 7.14
N SER A 613 13.66 1.25 6.37
CA SER A 613 13.54 1.31 4.91
C SER A 613 14.83 0.97 4.15
N VAL A 614 15.88 0.55 4.88
CA VAL A 614 17.19 0.27 4.31
C VAL A 614 18.03 -0.64 5.21
N VAL A 615 18.80 -1.51 4.57
CA VAL A 615 19.78 -2.39 5.17
C VAL A 615 21.15 -1.70 5.11
N LYS A 616 21.57 -1.14 6.25
CA LYS A 616 22.85 -0.43 6.43
C LYS A 616 23.15 -0.30 7.95
N PRO A 617 24.39 -0.53 8.42
CA PRO A 617 25.56 -1.03 7.69
C PRO A 617 25.44 -2.50 7.27
N ILE A 618 26.33 -2.91 6.36
CA ILE A 618 26.56 -4.31 5.97
C ILE A 618 28.05 -4.61 6.14
N TYR A 619 28.37 -5.66 6.89
CA TYR A 619 29.73 -6.13 7.14
C TYR A 619 29.97 -7.50 6.49
N TYR A 620 31.08 -7.63 5.76
CA TYR A 620 31.58 -8.89 5.22
C TYR A 620 33.03 -9.09 5.67
N GLN A 621 33.32 -10.21 6.34
CA GLN A 621 34.62 -10.52 6.95
C GLN A 621 35.18 -9.40 7.86
N GLY A 622 34.29 -8.59 8.44
CA GLY A 622 34.63 -7.44 9.30
C GLY A 622 34.92 -6.12 8.55
N LYS A 623 34.96 -6.10 7.21
CA LYS A 623 34.95 -4.87 6.40
C LYS A 623 33.51 -4.42 6.19
N GLU A 624 33.22 -3.14 6.38
CA GLU A 624 31.94 -2.54 6.03
C GLU A 624 31.93 -2.23 4.52
N ILE A 625 30.83 -2.53 3.83
CA ILE A 625 30.77 -2.54 2.35
C ILE A 625 29.79 -1.52 1.74
N VAL A 626 29.15 -0.68 2.55
CA VAL A 626 28.21 0.35 2.11
C VAL A 626 28.83 1.75 2.17
N GLY A 627 29.68 2.03 3.18
CA GLY A 627 30.33 3.32 3.35
C GLY A 627 29.32 4.46 3.46
N ASP A 628 29.46 5.48 2.62
CA ASP A 628 28.52 6.60 2.54
C ASP A 628 27.32 6.34 1.59
N ALA A 629 27.36 5.28 0.76
CA ALA A 629 26.28 4.92 -0.19
C ALA A 629 24.94 4.58 0.53
N LYS A 630 23.82 4.55 -0.19
CA LYS A 630 22.49 4.41 0.44
C LYS A 630 22.32 3.12 1.28
N GLY A 631 22.86 1.99 0.84
CA GLY A 631 22.59 0.64 1.40
C GLY A 631 21.63 -0.19 0.55
N GLN A 632 21.27 -1.39 1.00
CA GLN A 632 20.33 -2.26 0.29
C GLN A 632 18.88 -1.94 0.67
N TYR A 633 17.97 -1.85 -0.29
CA TYR A 633 16.54 -1.59 -0.07
C TYR A 633 15.70 -2.31 -1.12
N TYR A 634 14.38 -2.26 -0.98
CA TYR A 634 13.43 -2.90 -1.89
C TYR A 634 12.38 -1.87 -2.34
N SER A 635 11.92 -1.95 -3.59
CA SER A 635 11.09 -0.90 -4.22
C SER A 635 10.26 -1.39 -5.41
N TYR A 636 9.14 -0.70 -5.68
CA TYR A 636 8.34 -0.80 -6.91
C TYR A 636 8.12 0.59 -7.58
N VAL A 637 7.42 0.65 -8.73
CA VAL A 637 7.17 1.91 -9.49
C VAL A 637 6.40 2.96 -8.68
N ASP A 638 6.70 4.24 -8.90
CA ASP A 638 6.09 5.39 -8.19
C ASP A 638 6.23 5.40 -6.66
N GLN A 639 6.96 4.45 -6.06
CA GLN A 639 7.25 4.45 -4.62
C GLN A 639 8.25 5.56 -4.26
N THR A 640 7.81 6.58 -3.51
CA THR A 640 8.69 7.70 -3.08
C THR A 640 9.62 7.36 -1.92
N GLU A 641 9.36 6.25 -1.22
CA GLU A 641 10.20 5.69 -0.17
C GLU A 641 10.49 4.20 -0.50
N SER A 642 11.06 3.45 0.43
CA SER A 642 11.39 2.03 0.23
C SER A 642 10.67 1.17 1.28
N PHE A 643 10.55 -0.14 1.02
CA PHE A 643 9.78 -1.10 1.82
C PHE A 643 10.01 -0.92 3.32
N ASN A 644 8.93 -0.81 4.10
CA ASN A 644 9.01 -0.49 5.53
C ASN A 644 9.04 -1.77 6.37
N PHE A 645 10.24 -2.29 6.62
CA PHE A 645 10.50 -3.49 7.40
C PHE A 645 10.16 -3.30 8.87
N SER A 646 9.33 -4.22 9.36
CA SER A 646 8.91 -4.29 10.74
C SER A 646 8.89 -5.73 11.25
N ASN A 647 8.86 -5.88 12.59
CA ASN A 647 8.55 -7.13 13.28
C ASN A 647 9.41 -8.33 12.85
N ALA A 648 10.73 -8.16 12.73
CA ALA A 648 11.65 -9.23 12.36
C ALA A 648 11.52 -10.44 13.31
N THR A 649 11.21 -11.62 12.78
CA THR A 649 11.00 -12.87 13.53
C THR A 649 11.60 -14.07 12.81
N ILE A 650 12.17 -15.02 13.58
CA ILE A 650 12.48 -16.34 13.04
C ILE A 650 11.18 -17.13 12.92
N VAL A 651 10.90 -17.69 11.74
CA VAL A 651 9.66 -18.43 11.45
C VAL A 651 9.90 -19.91 11.15
N ASP A 652 11.08 -20.26 10.64
CA ASP A 652 11.59 -21.64 10.59
C ASP A 652 13.08 -21.68 10.97
N SER A 653 13.55 -22.80 11.52
CA SER A 653 14.97 -23.05 11.79
C SER A 653 15.24 -24.51 12.17
N ASP A 654 16.43 -24.99 11.82
CA ASP A 654 16.96 -26.30 12.23
C ASP A 654 18.25 -26.18 13.05
N ASP A 655 19.17 -27.16 12.96
CA ASP A 655 20.48 -27.09 13.62
C ASP A 655 21.48 -26.16 12.88
N ASP A 656 21.26 -25.83 11.61
CA ASP A 656 22.22 -25.17 10.69
C ASP A 656 21.73 -23.84 10.08
N PHE A 657 20.42 -23.59 9.99
CA PHE A 657 19.86 -22.33 9.45
C PHE A 657 18.78 -21.68 10.33
N ILE A 658 18.51 -20.39 10.06
CA ILE A 658 17.28 -19.68 10.45
C ILE A 658 16.65 -19.03 9.21
N ASP A 659 15.33 -19.05 9.11
CA ASP A 659 14.57 -18.16 8.22
C ASP A 659 14.04 -16.97 9.02
N VAL A 660 14.50 -15.76 8.66
CA VAL A 660 14.04 -14.51 9.24
C VAL A 660 13.02 -13.84 8.32
N GLN A 661 11.78 -13.82 8.77
CA GLN A 661 10.72 -13.02 8.17
C GLN A 661 10.80 -11.56 8.65
N PHE A 662 10.62 -10.62 7.72
CA PHE A 662 10.36 -9.20 7.95
C PHE A 662 9.01 -8.83 7.35
N THR A 663 8.10 -8.25 8.15
CA THR A 663 6.77 -7.83 7.69
C THR A 663 6.82 -6.41 7.12
N THR A 664 6.28 -6.22 5.92
CA THR A 664 6.03 -4.90 5.31
C THR A 664 4.54 -4.75 4.98
N PRO A 665 4.03 -3.57 4.58
CA PRO A 665 2.67 -3.44 4.07
C PRO A 665 2.39 -4.30 2.83
N GLU A 666 3.38 -4.39 1.94
CA GLU A 666 3.29 -5.08 0.65
C GLU A 666 3.32 -6.62 0.78
N GLY A 667 3.95 -7.15 1.83
CA GLY A 667 4.12 -8.59 2.01
C GLY A 667 5.11 -9.00 3.09
N GLU A 668 5.70 -10.17 2.90
CA GLU A 668 6.69 -10.76 3.82
C GLU A 668 8.00 -11.03 3.09
N GLN A 669 9.06 -10.33 3.47
CA GLN A 669 10.41 -10.55 2.97
C GLN A 669 11.13 -11.52 3.89
N HIS A 670 11.64 -12.61 3.33
CA HIS A 670 12.35 -13.66 4.08
C HIS A 670 13.84 -13.63 3.76
N TRP A 671 14.65 -13.99 4.76
CA TRP A 671 16.11 -14.12 4.68
C TRP A 671 16.52 -15.43 5.37
N VAL A 672 16.90 -16.44 4.59
CA VAL A 672 17.35 -17.74 5.08
C VAL A 672 18.87 -17.74 5.20
N ILE A 673 19.38 -17.92 6.42
CA ILE A 673 20.77 -17.71 6.79
C ILE A 673 21.33 -18.99 7.42
N TYR A 674 22.30 -19.61 6.76
CA TYR A 674 23.03 -20.79 7.25
C TYR A 674 24.34 -20.41 7.95
N ARG A 675 24.81 -21.21 8.91
CA ARG A 675 26.05 -21.02 9.71
C ARG A 675 27.27 -20.52 8.92
N ASN A 676 27.53 -21.14 7.76
CA ASN A 676 28.75 -20.92 6.96
C ASN A 676 28.44 -20.38 5.55
N GLN A 677 27.21 -19.91 5.29
CA GLN A 677 26.86 -19.31 4.00
C GLN A 677 27.39 -17.88 3.90
N HIS A 678 27.98 -17.54 2.76
CA HIS A 678 28.34 -16.16 2.47
C HIS A 678 27.12 -15.46 1.84
N GLY A 679 26.60 -14.42 2.49
CA GLY A 679 25.30 -13.84 2.15
C GLY A 679 24.11 -14.70 2.61
N ALA A 680 22.94 -14.51 2.00
CA ALA A 680 21.67 -15.10 2.42
C ALA A 680 20.80 -15.49 1.22
N TYR A 681 20.03 -16.57 1.35
CA TYR A 681 18.90 -16.79 0.44
C TYR A 681 17.76 -15.85 0.81
N GLN A 682 17.02 -15.37 -0.18
CA GLN A 682 15.96 -14.40 -0.01
C GLN A 682 14.77 -14.79 -0.89
N TYR A 683 13.57 -14.65 -0.35
CA TYR A 683 12.31 -14.74 -1.10
C TYR A 683 11.30 -13.75 -0.55
N PHE A 684 10.26 -13.45 -1.32
CA PHE A 684 9.20 -12.53 -0.94
C PHE A 684 7.82 -13.18 -1.18
N ILE A 685 6.94 -13.12 -0.18
CA ILE A 685 5.55 -13.58 -0.26
C ILE A 685 4.64 -12.35 -0.39
N ASN A 686 3.84 -12.30 -1.46
CA ASN A 686 2.91 -11.21 -1.73
C ASN A 686 1.77 -11.12 -0.71
N LYS A 687 1.36 -9.90 -0.35
CA LYS A 687 0.08 -9.62 0.32
C LYS A 687 -0.71 -8.51 -0.34
N ASP A 688 -0.06 -7.37 -0.57
CA ASP A 688 -0.66 -6.12 -1.05
C ASP A 688 0.39 -5.32 -1.86
N LEU A 689 1.23 -5.99 -2.66
CA LEU A 689 1.97 -5.31 -3.73
C LEU A 689 0.95 -4.59 -4.62
N PRO A 690 1.21 -3.34 -5.02
CA PRO A 690 0.23 -2.55 -5.74
C PRO A 690 -0.12 -3.19 -7.08
N SER A 691 -1.42 -3.18 -7.39
CA SER A 691 -1.91 -3.29 -8.75
C SER A 691 -2.16 -1.88 -9.30
N PRO A 692 -1.59 -1.50 -10.45
CA PRO A 692 -0.55 -2.24 -11.19
C PRO A 692 0.86 -2.05 -10.60
N LEU A 693 1.76 -3.01 -10.83
CA LEU A 693 3.08 -3.03 -10.18
C LEU A 693 4.21 -2.33 -10.95
N GLY A 694 4.26 -2.50 -12.29
CA GLY A 694 5.31 -1.98 -13.18
C GLY A 694 6.69 -2.60 -12.98
N GLU A 695 7.34 -2.36 -11.85
CA GLU A 695 8.63 -2.96 -11.48
C GLU A 695 8.60 -3.44 -10.04
N TRP A 696 9.38 -4.47 -9.72
CA TRP A 696 9.61 -4.92 -8.35
C TRP A 696 11.04 -5.43 -8.24
N ARG A 697 11.80 -4.89 -7.28
CA ARG A 697 13.24 -5.12 -7.20
C ARG A 697 13.82 -4.98 -5.79
N SER A 698 14.91 -5.72 -5.55
CA SER A 698 15.89 -5.38 -4.51
C SER A 698 17.04 -4.58 -5.12
N VAL A 699 17.48 -3.52 -4.46
CA VAL A 699 18.52 -2.61 -4.94
C VAL A 699 19.61 -2.49 -3.87
N SER A 700 20.82 -2.93 -4.19
CA SER A 700 22.00 -2.78 -3.33
C SER A 700 22.83 -1.59 -3.79
N ARG A 701 22.86 -0.51 -2.99
CA ARG A 701 23.76 0.63 -3.21
C ARG A 701 24.95 0.54 -2.27
N LEU A 702 26.14 0.39 -2.84
CA LEU A 702 27.36 -0.04 -2.17
C LEU A 702 28.51 0.96 -2.38
N ASP A 703 29.54 0.83 -1.55
CA ASP A 703 30.73 1.69 -1.58
C ASP A 703 31.45 1.63 -2.93
N ASN A 704 31.68 2.80 -3.54
CA ASN A 704 32.28 2.90 -4.87
C ASN A 704 33.79 2.66 -4.90
N ALA A 705 34.47 2.86 -3.76
CA ALA A 705 35.89 2.52 -3.62
C ALA A 705 36.12 1.01 -3.46
N THR A 706 35.17 0.28 -2.87
CA THR A 706 35.20 -1.18 -2.72
C THR A 706 34.71 -1.91 -3.98
N PHE A 707 33.70 -1.37 -4.68
CA PHE A 707 33.09 -2.00 -5.86
C PHE A 707 33.29 -1.14 -7.11
N THR A 708 34.49 -1.22 -7.70
CA THR A 708 34.91 -0.43 -8.86
C THR A 708 34.53 -1.05 -10.21
N ASN A 709 34.16 -2.35 -10.24
CA ASN A 709 33.84 -3.09 -11.47
C ASN A 709 32.42 -3.68 -11.42
N GLY A 710 31.86 -3.95 -12.59
CA GLY A 710 30.63 -4.71 -12.80
C GLY A 710 30.84 -5.94 -13.69
N HIS A 711 29.92 -6.91 -13.59
CA HIS A 711 29.85 -8.09 -14.45
C HIS A 711 28.41 -8.47 -14.78
N THR A 712 28.15 -8.63 -16.07
CA THR A 712 27.01 -9.32 -16.69
C THR A 712 27.54 -10.31 -17.74
N THR A 713 26.68 -11.13 -18.32
CA THR A 713 27.03 -12.10 -19.38
C THR A 713 27.70 -11.46 -20.59
N TYR A 714 27.37 -10.20 -20.89
CA TYR A 714 27.86 -9.46 -22.07
C TYR A 714 28.93 -8.40 -21.75
N LYS A 715 29.05 -7.96 -20.49
CA LYS A 715 29.97 -6.87 -20.12
C LYS A 715 30.66 -7.13 -18.77
N GLN A 716 31.98 -7.03 -18.75
CA GLN A 716 32.78 -7.09 -17.52
C GLN A 716 33.88 -6.03 -17.58
N GLY A 717 34.05 -5.28 -16.49
CA GLY A 717 35.09 -4.25 -16.37
C GLY A 717 34.72 -3.13 -15.41
N ALA A 718 35.47 -2.03 -15.47
CA ALA A 718 35.26 -0.87 -14.60
C ALA A 718 33.89 -0.22 -14.84
N LEU A 719 33.24 0.18 -13.75
CA LEU A 719 32.10 1.09 -13.78
C LEU A 719 32.58 2.52 -14.09
N PRO A 720 31.82 3.34 -14.83
CA PRO A 720 32.19 4.72 -15.12
C PRO A 720 32.49 5.53 -13.85
N GLU A 721 33.47 6.41 -13.92
CA GLU A 721 33.79 7.30 -12.80
C GLU A 721 32.78 8.44 -12.70
N LEU A 722 32.45 8.86 -11.48
CA LEU A 722 31.49 9.95 -11.27
C LEU A 722 31.96 11.24 -11.97
N SER A 723 33.27 11.48 -12.03
CA SER A 723 33.88 12.62 -12.74
C SER A 723 33.71 12.58 -14.25
N GLU A 724 33.53 11.40 -14.85
CA GLU A 724 33.30 11.24 -16.29
C GLU A 724 31.82 11.55 -16.60
N ILE A 725 30.90 10.98 -15.83
CA ILE A 725 29.45 11.23 -15.94
C ILE A 725 29.14 12.73 -15.84
N VAL A 726 29.63 13.42 -14.80
CA VAL A 726 29.37 14.86 -14.63
C VAL A 726 30.13 15.78 -15.60
N SER A 727 30.95 15.21 -16.49
CA SER A 727 31.61 15.95 -17.58
C SER A 727 30.82 15.94 -18.89
N GLY A 728 29.86 15.03 -19.03
CA GLY A 728 28.98 14.94 -20.20
C GLY A 728 27.72 15.80 -20.09
N GLU A 729 27.01 15.95 -21.21
CA GLU A 729 25.68 16.54 -21.27
C GLU A 729 24.61 15.45 -21.12
N LYS A 730 23.63 15.62 -20.22
CA LYS A 730 22.59 14.61 -20.00
C LYS A 730 21.54 14.67 -21.09
N VAL A 731 21.52 13.65 -21.96
CA VAL A 731 20.64 13.58 -23.13
C VAL A 731 19.41 12.69 -22.91
N GLN A 732 19.46 11.76 -21.94
CA GLN A 732 18.34 10.83 -21.65
C GLN A 732 18.33 10.37 -20.18
N ASP A 733 17.48 9.38 -19.87
CA ASP A 733 17.35 8.70 -18.58
C ASP A 733 18.64 7.96 -18.18
N GLU A 734 19.44 8.62 -17.33
CA GLU A 734 20.85 8.27 -17.01
C GLU A 734 21.73 7.94 -18.23
N THR A 735 21.55 8.73 -19.29
CA THR A 735 22.44 8.71 -20.47
C THR A 735 23.06 10.09 -20.70
N TRP A 736 24.38 10.09 -20.91
CA TRP A 736 25.23 11.27 -20.92
C TRP A 736 26.15 11.25 -22.15
N GLU A 737 26.15 12.31 -22.95
CA GLU A 737 27.01 12.50 -24.12
C GLU A 737 28.33 13.15 -23.71
N LEU A 738 29.46 12.54 -24.08
CA LEU A 738 30.80 13.03 -23.80
C LEU A 738 31.31 13.96 -24.90
N SER A 739 32.33 14.77 -24.59
CA SER A 739 32.87 15.79 -25.50
C SER A 739 33.51 15.28 -26.80
N ASP A 740 33.59 13.95 -26.99
CA ASP A 740 34.03 13.29 -28.23
C ASP A 740 32.88 12.66 -29.05
N GLY A 741 31.63 12.76 -28.57
CA GLY A 741 30.43 12.18 -29.19
C GLY A 741 30.12 10.74 -28.76
N SER A 742 30.86 10.17 -27.81
CA SER A 742 30.53 8.88 -27.20
C SER A 742 29.53 9.03 -26.03
N TYR A 743 28.84 7.95 -25.66
CA TYR A 743 27.83 7.97 -24.60
C TYR A 743 28.23 7.10 -23.41
N ILE A 744 27.90 7.58 -22.19
CA ILE A 744 27.78 6.75 -20.99
C ILE A 744 26.30 6.58 -20.69
N THR A 745 25.80 5.34 -20.62
CA THR A 745 24.44 5.06 -20.13
C THR A 745 24.43 3.94 -19.10
N LYS A 746 23.39 3.89 -18.26
CA LYS A 746 23.12 2.72 -17.40
C LYS A 746 22.82 1.46 -18.22
N TYR A 747 22.19 1.60 -19.40
CA TYR A 747 21.71 0.45 -20.19
C TYR A 747 22.83 -0.43 -20.77
N ASP A 748 24.06 0.08 -20.83
CA ASP A 748 25.32 -0.67 -21.03
C ASP A 748 25.43 -1.97 -20.22
N TRP A 749 24.80 -1.99 -19.05
CA TRP A 749 24.88 -3.03 -18.03
C TRP A 749 23.54 -3.77 -17.87
N SER A 750 22.80 -3.88 -18.98
CA SER A 750 21.66 -4.78 -19.09
C SER A 750 22.14 -6.21 -19.42
N ASP A 751 21.27 -7.20 -19.24
CA ASP A 751 21.54 -8.60 -19.56
C ASP A 751 20.24 -9.38 -19.80
N PHE A 752 20.31 -10.51 -20.52
CA PHE A 752 19.22 -11.47 -20.64
C PHE A 752 19.04 -12.22 -19.32
N ILE A 753 18.10 -11.76 -18.48
CA ILE A 753 17.93 -12.25 -17.10
C ILE A 753 17.71 -13.76 -17.05
N ASN A 754 16.99 -14.31 -18.03
CA ASN A 754 16.67 -15.73 -18.08
C ASN A 754 17.89 -16.62 -18.41
N SER A 755 18.92 -16.13 -19.12
CA SER A 755 20.16 -16.87 -19.38
C SER A 755 21.33 -16.54 -18.44
N ALA A 756 21.36 -15.35 -17.82
CA ALA A 756 22.47 -14.91 -16.96
C ALA A 756 22.69 -15.85 -15.76
N LYS A 757 23.93 -16.32 -15.53
CA LYS A 757 24.25 -17.19 -14.37
C LYS A 757 24.26 -16.40 -13.05
N ALA A 758 25.18 -15.44 -12.97
CA ALA A 758 25.35 -14.55 -11.84
C ALA A 758 25.71 -13.16 -12.39
N TRP A 759 25.11 -12.12 -11.84
CA TRP A 759 25.50 -10.74 -12.12
C TRP A 759 25.84 -10.03 -10.82
N GLY A 760 26.76 -9.07 -10.87
CA GLY A 760 27.34 -8.53 -9.66
C GLY A 760 28.36 -7.42 -9.87
N VAL A 761 28.78 -6.84 -8.76
CA VAL A 761 29.76 -5.75 -8.69
C VAL A 761 30.92 -6.19 -7.79
N TYR A 762 32.15 -5.82 -8.15
CA TYR A 762 33.35 -6.35 -7.50
C TYR A 762 34.54 -5.37 -7.50
N GLY A 763 35.47 -5.62 -6.60
CA GLY A 763 36.81 -5.03 -6.56
C GLY A 763 37.84 -6.06 -6.09
N ASP A 764 39.06 -5.62 -5.79
CA ASP A 764 40.22 -6.48 -5.50
C ASP A 764 40.09 -7.38 -4.25
N GLU A 765 39.10 -7.10 -3.38
CA GLU A 765 38.91 -7.78 -2.08
C GLU A 765 37.53 -8.42 -1.88
N ILE A 766 36.48 -7.89 -2.52
CA ILE A 766 35.07 -8.27 -2.27
C ILE A 766 34.29 -8.22 -3.59
N GLY A 767 33.39 -9.19 -3.78
CA GLY A 767 32.35 -9.19 -4.80
C GLY A 767 30.96 -9.37 -4.18
N CYS A 768 29.95 -8.74 -4.76
CA CYS A 768 28.54 -8.83 -4.37
C CYS A 768 27.69 -9.20 -5.58
N TRP A 769 26.88 -10.25 -5.45
CA TRP A 769 26.24 -10.93 -6.57
C TRP A 769 24.77 -11.29 -6.27
N TYR A 770 23.97 -11.42 -7.32
CA TYR A 770 22.69 -12.13 -7.28
C TYR A 770 22.78 -13.41 -8.12
N ILE A 771 22.28 -14.51 -7.56
CA ILE A 771 22.30 -15.86 -8.14
C ILE A 771 20.88 -16.42 -8.08
N HIS A 772 20.31 -16.78 -9.22
CA HIS A 772 18.93 -17.27 -9.35
C HIS A 772 18.94 -18.71 -9.92
N PRO A 773 18.81 -19.76 -9.08
CA PRO A 773 18.88 -21.15 -9.54
C PRO A 773 17.67 -21.58 -10.38
N SER A 774 16.50 -21.01 -10.08
CA SER A 774 15.30 -21.03 -10.90
C SER A 774 14.82 -19.60 -11.10
N LYS A 775 14.21 -19.36 -12.26
CA LYS A 775 13.70 -18.05 -12.71
C LYS A 775 12.20 -18.12 -13.02
N GLU A 776 11.54 -19.15 -12.49
CA GLU A 776 10.12 -19.45 -12.64
C GLU A 776 9.19 -18.27 -12.21
N TYR A 777 9.67 -17.39 -11.34
CA TYR A 777 8.93 -16.24 -10.82
C TYR A 777 9.21 -14.91 -11.56
N ILE A 778 10.14 -14.89 -12.53
CA ILE A 778 10.49 -13.71 -13.34
C ILE A 778 9.61 -13.66 -14.61
N ASN A 779 9.21 -12.48 -15.06
CA ASN A 779 8.40 -12.29 -16.27
C ASN A 779 9.18 -12.45 -17.59
N GLY A 780 8.51 -12.28 -18.73
CA GLY A 780 9.08 -12.38 -20.08
C GLY A 780 9.26 -13.82 -20.58
N ASP A 781 9.74 -13.95 -21.81
CA ASP A 781 10.16 -15.24 -22.39
C ASP A 781 11.69 -15.42 -22.31
N HIS A 782 12.26 -16.31 -23.13
CA HIS A 782 13.71 -16.52 -23.26
C HIS A 782 14.49 -15.23 -23.54
N LEU A 783 13.87 -14.25 -24.20
CA LEU A 783 14.49 -13.01 -24.67
C LEU A 783 14.30 -11.84 -23.70
N LYS A 784 13.77 -12.09 -22.50
CA LYS A 784 13.66 -11.08 -21.44
C LYS A 784 15.04 -10.56 -21.02
N GLN A 785 15.23 -9.26 -21.20
CA GLN A 785 16.38 -8.51 -20.69
C GLN A 785 15.96 -7.69 -19.46
N GLU A 786 16.91 -7.33 -18.60
CA GLU A 786 16.72 -6.39 -17.49
C GLU A 786 18.00 -5.59 -17.21
N LEU A 787 17.87 -4.44 -16.54
CA LEU A 787 19.01 -3.63 -16.10
C LEU A 787 19.63 -4.23 -14.82
N MET A 788 20.91 -4.60 -14.87
CA MET A 788 21.54 -5.38 -13.78
C MET A 788 22.33 -4.53 -12.78
N LEU A 789 23.02 -3.47 -13.21
CA LEU A 789 23.87 -2.64 -12.34
C LEU A 789 24.21 -1.30 -13.02
N HIS A 790 24.66 -0.28 -12.26
CA HIS A 790 25.17 1.00 -12.81
C HIS A 790 25.91 1.84 -11.76
N ARG A 791 26.44 2.99 -12.19
CA ARG A 791 26.94 4.08 -11.34
C ARG A 791 25.81 5.10 -11.12
N GLU A 792 25.49 5.43 -9.87
CA GLU A 792 24.54 6.52 -9.56
C GLU A 792 25.17 7.89 -9.89
N SER A 793 24.48 8.75 -10.64
CA SER A 793 25.02 10.03 -11.10
C SER A 793 24.91 11.18 -10.09
N SER A 794 24.05 11.07 -9.06
CA SER A 794 23.87 12.10 -8.03
C SER A 794 24.78 11.94 -6.79
N SER A 795 25.23 10.72 -6.48
CA SER A 795 26.09 10.42 -5.31
C SER A 795 27.33 9.59 -5.62
N GLY A 796 27.39 8.92 -6.79
CA GLY A 796 28.49 8.04 -7.16
C GLY A 796 28.39 6.61 -6.62
N ASP A 797 27.32 6.22 -5.90
CA ASP A 797 27.10 4.86 -5.39
C ASP A 797 27.32 3.81 -6.50
N THR A 798 27.88 2.66 -6.14
CA THR A 798 27.82 1.47 -7.01
C THR A 798 26.46 0.81 -6.80
N VAL A 799 25.64 0.73 -7.84
CA VAL A 799 24.27 0.20 -7.79
C VAL A 799 24.23 -1.19 -8.41
N LEU A 800 23.78 -2.19 -7.64
CA LEU A 800 23.47 -3.54 -8.10
C LEU A 800 21.98 -3.80 -7.93
N LEU A 801 21.31 -4.29 -8.98
CA LEU A 801 19.86 -4.49 -9.05
C LEU A 801 19.53 -5.98 -9.08
N ASN A 802 18.49 -6.39 -8.37
CA ASN A 802 17.78 -7.65 -8.62
C ASN A 802 16.39 -7.28 -9.15
N MET A 803 16.24 -7.26 -10.47
CA MET A 803 14.95 -6.99 -11.13
C MET A 803 14.10 -8.26 -11.09
N ILE A 804 13.24 -8.35 -10.08
CA ILE A 804 12.39 -9.52 -9.81
C ILE A 804 11.16 -9.52 -10.72
N HIS A 805 10.66 -8.32 -11.05
CA HIS A 805 9.72 -8.02 -12.11
C HIS A 805 10.06 -6.66 -12.72
N GLY A 806 9.82 -6.45 -14.02
CA GLY A 806 10.10 -5.15 -14.65
C GLY A 806 9.66 -5.04 -16.11
N LEU A 807 9.53 -3.79 -16.57
CA LEU A 807 9.20 -3.40 -17.96
C LEU A 807 10.42 -2.88 -18.75
N HIS A 808 11.64 -3.28 -18.39
CA HIS A 808 12.77 -3.07 -19.30
C HIS A 808 12.74 -4.18 -20.35
N PHE A 809 12.51 -3.81 -21.61
CA PHE A 809 12.51 -4.72 -22.77
C PHE A 809 11.38 -5.79 -22.73
N LEU A 810 10.72 -6.01 -23.88
CA LEU A 810 9.85 -7.18 -24.16
C LEU A 810 8.51 -7.32 -23.39
N THR A 811 8.17 -6.43 -22.45
CA THR A 811 6.86 -6.41 -21.74
C THR A 811 6.30 -4.98 -21.61
N GLY A 812 5.00 -4.79 -21.87
CA GLY A 812 4.39 -3.46 -22.00
C GLY A 812 3.21 -3.15 -21.07
N GLU A 813 2.51 -4.16 -20.55
CA GLU A 813 1.36 -3.97 -19.63
C GLU A 813 1.72 -4.07 -18.13
N GLU A 814 0.69 -3.88 -17.30
CA GLU A 814 0.78 -3.48 -15.90
C GLU A 814 -0.11 -4.42 -15.05
N HIS A 815 0.50 -5.33 -14.29
CA HIS A 815 -0.20 -6.54 -13.79
C HIS A 815 -0.64 -6.51 -12.32
N GLU A 816 -1.70 -7.28 -12.00
CA GLU A 816 -2.08 -7.65 -10.63
C GLU A 816 -1.43 -9.00 -10.25
N PHE A 817 -1.00 -9.14 -8.99
CA PHE A 817 -0.47 -10.40 -8.46
C PHE A 817 -1.30 -10.89 -7.26
N ALA A 818 -1.59 -12.19 -7.22
CA ALA A 818 -2.39 -12.80 -6.15
C ALA A 818 -1.67 -12.76 -4.79
N GLU A 819 -2.45 -12.58 -3.71
CA GLU A 819 -2.00 -12.80 -2.32
C GLU A 819 -1.40 -14.21 -2.20
N GLY A 820 -0.24 -14.33 -1.58
CA GLY A 820 0.50 -15.60 -1.46
C GLY A 820 1.41 -15.97 -2.65
N ARG A 821 1.44 -15.22 -3.75
CA ARG A 821 2.46 -15.44 -4.81
C ARG A 821 3.88 -15.23 -4.23
N VAL A 822 4.81 -16.11 -4.60
CA VAL A 822 6.22 -16.03 -4.16
C VAL A 822 7.12 -15.60 -5.32
N TRP A 823 8.14 -14.81 -4.99
CA TRP A 823 9.34 -14.67 -5.82
C TRP A 823 10.57 -15.15 -5.04
N GLY A 824 11.47 -15.86 -5.70
CA GLY A 824 12.58 -16.56 -5.07
C GLY A 824 12.27 -18.03 -4.73
N PRO A 825 13.14 -18.71 -3.95
CA PRO A 825 14.37 -18.13 -3.36
C PRO A 825 15.50 -17.87 -4.37
N TRP A 826 16.08 -16.67 -4.32
CA TRP A 826 17.36 -16.32 -4.93
C TRP A 826 18.45 -16.26 -3.84
N LEU A 827 19.72 -16.37 -4.21
CA LEU A 827 20.85 -16.16 -3.31
C LEU A 827 21.44 -14.76 -3.55
N TRP A 828 21.47 -13.95 -2.50
CA TRP A 828 22.33 -12.77 -2.43
C TRP A 828 23.70 -13.23 -1.89
N TYR A 829 24.74 -13.16 -2.73
CA TYR A 829 26.03 -13.81 -2.49
C TYR A 829 27.17 -12.80 -2.34
N LEU A 830 28.12 -13.10 -1.44
CA LEU A 830 29.30 -12.27 -1.17
C LEU A 830 30.56 -13.13 -1.25
N ASN A 831 31.56 -12.70 -2.02
CA ASN A 831 32.82 -13.43 -2.15
C ASN A 831 34.04 -12.48 -2.15
N ASN A 832 35.20 -12.97 -2.58
CA ASN A 832 36.47 -12.24 -2.62
C ASN A 832 36.67 -11.38 -3.90
N GLY A 833 35.64 -11.21 -4.72
CA GLY A 833 35.70 -10.47 -5.99
C GLY A 833 35.85 -11.35 -7.24
N SER A 834 36.00 -12.67 -7.11
CA SER A 834 36.09 -13.58 -8.26
C SER A 834 34.73 -13.77 -8.96
N VAL A 835 34.72 -13.54 -10.27
CA VAL A 835 33.59 -13.84 -11.17
C VAL A 835 33.43 -15.35 -11.35
N GLU A 836 34.55 -16.07 -11.38
CA GLU A 836 34.61 -17.52 -11.56
C GLU A 836 33.98 -18.27 -10.39
N ASP A 837 34.23 -17.80 -9.16
CA ASP A 837 33.65 -18.31 -7.92
C ASP A 837 32.13 -18.07 -7.87
N ALA A 838 31.64 -16.89 -8.24
CA ALA A 838 30.20 -16.61 -8.31
C ALA A 838 29.49 -17.46 -9.39
N ASN A 839 30.13 -17.69 -10.54
CA ASN A 839 29.60 -18.56 -11.59
C ASN A 839 29.64 -20.06 -11.21
N ALA A 840 30.67 -20.50 -10.50
CA ALA A 840 30.71 -21.85 -9.91
C ALA A 840 29.64 -22.01 -8.84
N LYS A 841 29.37 -20.97 -8.05
CA LYS A 841 28.32 -20.98 -7.03
C LYS A 841 26.92 -21.09 -7.64
N TYR A 842 26.64 -20.42 -8.76
CA TYR A 842 25.42 -20.67 -9.54
C TYR A 842 25.28 -22.15 -9.94
N ASP A 843 26.36 -22.79 -10.42
CA ASP A 843 26.32 -24.21 -10.80
C ASP A 843 26.09 -25.14 -9.59
N GLU A 844 26.48 -24.76 -8.37
CA GLU A 844 26.10 -25.45 -7.13
C GLU A 844 24.62 -25.25 -6.76
N GLU A 845 24.09 -24.02 -6.84
CA GLU A 845 22.70 -23.74 -6.46
C GLU A 845 21.69 -24.39 -7.42
N VAL A 846 21.99 -24.45 -8.72
CA VAL A 846 21.18 -25.18 -9.70
C VAL A 846 21.13 -26.68 -9.38
N GLN A 847 22.24 -27.29 -8.93
CA GLN A 847 22.26 -28.68 -8.48
C GLN A 847 21.52 -28.90 -7.13
N SER A 848 21.25 -27.82 -6.39
CA SER A 848 20.60 -27.83 -5.08
C SER A 848 19.12 -27.45 -5.13
N TRP A 849 18.57 -27.17 -6.32
CA TRP A 849 17.19 -26.78 -6.53
C TRP A 849 16.26 -27.99 -6.76
N PRO A 850 15.04 -28.01 -6.21
CA PRO A 850 14.44 -27.02 -5.32
C PRO A 850 14.96 -27.15 -3.87
N TYR A 851 15.18 -26.02 -3.22
CA TYR A 851 15.58 -25.99 -1.80
C TYR A 851 14.48 -26.55 -0.90
N SER A 852 14.86 -27.06 0.28
CA SER A 852 13.92 -27.52 1.32
C SER A 852 13.14 -26.39 2.01
N PHE A 853 13.55 -25.14 1.82
CA PHE A 853 12.84 -23.92 2.24
C PHE A 853 12.23 -23.19 1.02
N PRO A 854 11.12 -22.43 1.15
CA PRO A 854 10.31 -22.20 2.35
C PRO A 854 9.74 -23.50 2.92
N ASN A 855 9.42 -23.56 4.20
CA ASN A 855 8.75 -24.72 4.79
C ASN A 855 7.38 -24.96 4.10
N ALA A 856 6.90 -26.20 4.03
CA ALA A 856 5.56 -26.47 3.50
C ALA A 856 4.45 -25.85 4.37
N ASP A 857 4.70 -25.61 5.67
CA ASP A 857 3.83 -24.84 6.57
C ASP A 857 3.87 -23.31 6.29
N ILE A 858 4.83 -22.83 5.50
CA ILE A 858 4.96 -21.43 5.03
C ILE A 858 4.41 -21.28 3.60
N GLU A 859 4.89 -22.10 2.66
CA GLU A 859 4.39 -22.11 1.28
C GLU A 859 4.39 -23.53 0.66
N ALA A 860 3.24 -24.20 0.72
CA ALA A 860 3.11 -25.60 0.33
C ALA A 860 3.27 -25.85 -1.19
N GLY A 861 3.02 -24.86 -2.04
CA GLY A 861 3.14 -24.94 -3.49
C GLY A 861 4.58 -24.86 -4.01
N HIS A 862 5.56 -24.51 -3.17
CA HIS A 862 6.99 -24.67 -3.50
C HIS A 862 7.41 -26.14 -3.51
N HIS A 863 6.75 -27.00 -2.73
CA HIS A 863 7.04 -28.44 -2.65
C HIS A 863 6.22 -29.28 -3.63
N GLN A 864 5.02 -28.82 -4.02
CA GLN A 864 4.16 -29.50 -4.99
C GLN A 864 4.70 -29.33 -6.41
N ARG A 865 5.63 -30.22 -6.81
CA ARG A 865 6.30 -30.18 -8.12
C ARG A 865 6.28 -31.54 -8.83
N ALA A 866 6.22 -31.53 -10.15
CA ALA A 866 6.64 -32.64 -11.00
C ALA A 866 8.17 -32.61 -11.14
N SER A 867 8.82 -33.77 -11.02
CA SER A 867 10.29 -33.88 -11.16
C SER A 867 10.75 -33.36 -12.52
N SER A 868 10.03 -33.72 -13.58
CA SER A 868 10.17 -33.14 -14.91
C SER A 868 8.90 -33.32 -15.75
N VAL A 869 8.80 -32.55 -16.82
CA VAL A 869 7.68 -32.51 -17.76
C VAL A 869 8.27 -32.51 -19.17
N ILE A 870 7.91 -33.52 -19.97
CA ILE A 870 8.52 -33.81 -21.28
C ILE A 870 7.47 -33.88 -22.38
N GLY A 871 7.90 -33.68 -23.62
CA GLY A 871 7.09 -33.91 -24.81
C GLY A 871 7.91 -33.73 -26.08
N VAL A 872 7.25 -33.84 -27.23
CA VAL A 872 7.85 -33.62 -28.56
C VAL A 872 6.95 -32.73 -29.41
N ILE A 873 7.55 -31.87 -30.22
CA ILE A 873 6.82 -30.97 -31.13
C ILE A 873 7.25 -31.25 -32.59
N THR A 874 6.26 -31.59 -33.40
CA THR A 874 6.40 -31.90 -34.83
C THR A 874 5.67 -30.83 -35.63
N LEU A 875 6.28 -30.29 -36.69
CA LEU A 875 5.62 -29.37 -37.61
C LEU A 875 4.68 -30.14 -38.56
N SER A 876 3.62 -29.48 -39.04
CA SER A 876 2.63 -30.10 -39.93
C SER A 876 3.17 -30.48 -41.33
N ASP A 877 4.39 -30.06 -41.68
CA ASP A 877 5.14 -30.51 -42.87
C ASP A 877 5.95 -31.81 -42.63
N GLY A 878 6.07 -32.26 -41.38
CA GLY A 878 6.82 -33.44 -40.96
C GLY A 878 8.27 -33.18 -40.50
N ARG A 879 8.71 -31.91 -40.39
CA ARG A 879 9.94 -31.56 -39.67
C ARG A 879 9.75 -31.68 -38.16
N ALA A 880 10.83 -31.99 -37.44
CA ALA A 880 10.91 -31.73 -36.01
C ALA A 880 11.01 -30.21 -35.76
N ALA A 881 10.49 -29.73 -34.63
CA ALA A 881 10.63 -28.33 -34.22
C ALA A 881 12.04 -28.01 -33.67
N SER A 882 13.09 -28.37 -34.42
CA SER A 882 14.49 -28.32 -33.99
C SER A 882 14.93 -26.90 -33.62
N GLY A 883 15.37 -26.71 -32.37
CA GLY A 883 15.77 -25.41 -31.83
C GLY A 883 14.62 -24.47 -31.45
N ALA A 884 13.36 -24.92 -31.46
CA ALA A 884 12.23 -24.09 -31.05
C ALA A 884 12.38 -23.59 -29.59
N SER A 885 12.01 -22.34 -29.36
CA SER A 885 11.81 -21.80 -28.00
C SER A 885 10.49 -22.36 -27.46
N VAL A 886 10.53 -23.11 -26.36
CA VAL A 886 9.35 -23.76 -25.76
C VAL A 886 9.16 -23.26 -24.32
N MET A 887 7.92 -22.95 -23.95
CA MET A 887 7.60 -22.31 -22.67
C MET A 887 6.28 -22.80 -22.06
N LEU A 888 6.25 -22.99 -20.74
CA LEU A 888 5.01 -23.14 -19.97
C LEU A 888 4.66 -21.80 -19.31
N GLY A 889 3.39 -21.36 -19.47
CA GLY A 889 2.89 -20.08 -18.97
C GLY A 889 1.43 -20.10 -18.53
N ASP A 890 0.78 -18.93 -18.49
CA ASP A 890 -0.61 -18.79 -18.03
C ASP A 890 -1.60 -19.55 -18.92
N ASN A 891 -2.55 -20.26 -18.30
CA ASN A 891 -3.58 -21.01 -19.02
C ASN A 891 -4.79 -20.14 -19.38
N GLU A 892 -5.25 -20.20 -20.62
CA GLU A 892 -6.41 -19.47 -21.15
C GLU A 892 -6.35 -17.94 -20.93
N SER A 893 -5.14 -17.38 -20.87
CA SER A 893 -4.92 -15.94 -20.65
C SER A 893 -5.22 -15.08 -21.88
N SER A 894 -5.63 -13.84 -21.62
CA SER A 894 -5.72 -12.76 -22.61
C SER A 894 -4.49 -11.84 -22.60
N GLN A 895 -3.56 -12.01 -21.66
CA GLN A 895 -2.28 -11.30 -21.62
C GLN A 895 -1.28 -11.95 -22.60
N LEU A 896 -0.25 -11.21 -23.01
CA LEU A 896 0.82 -11.79 -23.83
C LEU A 896 1.57 -12.89 -23.06
N PRO A 897 2.08 -13.96 -23.70
CA PRO A 897 2.86 -14.99 -22.99
C PRO A 897 4.16 -14.46 -22.35
N THR A 898 4.64 -13.30 -22.78
CA THR A 898 5.76 -12.56 -22.17
C THR A 898 5.36 -11.82 -20.90
N GLU A 899 4.08 -11.52 -20.74
CA GLU A 899 3.51 -10.78 -19.62
C GLU A 899 3.02 -11.80 -18.58
N GLN A 900 3.61 -11.77 -17.39
CA GLN A 900 3.40 -12.84 -16.40
C GLN A 900 2.28 -12.47 -15.43
N GLY A 901 1.14 -13.11 -15.57
CA GLY A 901 0.01 -13.00 -14.66
C GLY A 901 0.11 -13.96 -13.48
N ALA A 902 -0.64 -15.06 -13.54
CA ALA A 902 -0.92 -15.91 -12.37
C ALA A 902 0.14 -16.99 -12.13
N ASN A 903 0.64 -17.62 -13.19
CA ASN A 903 1.50 -18.80 -13.15
C ASN A 903 3.00 -18.48 -13.09
N TYR A 904 3.76 -19.49 -12.67
CA TYR A 904 5.22 -19.53 -12.75
C TYR A 904 5.67 -19.97 -14.17
N TYR A 905 6.66 -19.31 -14.76
CA TYR A 905 7.02 -19.44 -16.18
C TYR A 905 8.28 -20.29 -16.39
N TYR A 906 8.16 -21.40 -17.11
CA TYR A 906 9.27 -22.34 -17.38
C TYR A 906 9.68 -22.25 -18.84
N ARG A 907 10.98 -22.18 -19.13
CA ARG A 907 11.53 -21.97 -20.47
C ARG A 907 12.55 -23.07 -20.78
N THR A 908 12.51 -23.59 -22.00
CA THR A 908 13.45 -24.62 -22.51
C THR A 908 13.56 -24.50 -24.04
N THR A 909 14.49 -25.23 -24.65
CA THR A 909 14.67 -25.25 -26.11
C THR A 909 14.54 -26.68 -26.61
N ALA A 910 13.79 -26.88 -27.70
CA ALA A 910 13.61 -28.20 -28.29
C ALA A 910 14.91 -28.71 -28.94
N ASP A 911 15.22 -29.99 -28.77
CA ASP A 911 16.37 -30.65 -29.38
C ASP A 911 16.20 -30.88 -30.89
N SER A 912 17.21 -31.47 -31.55
CA SER A 912 17.20 -31.71 -33.00
C SER A 912 16.12 -32.69 -33.48
N ASP A 913 15.56 -33.49 -32.58
CA ASP A 913 14.46 -34.42 -32.86
C ASP A 913 13.10 -33.83 -32.37
N GLY A 914 13.08 -32.58 -31.89
CA GLY A 914 11.89 -31.83 -31.47
C GLY A 914 11.47 -32.08 -30.02
N ASN A 915 12.26 -32.81 -29.23
CA ASN A 915 11.91 -33.11 -27.83
C ASN A 915 12.22 -31.92 -26.92
N PHE A 916 11.39 -31.70 -25.90
CA PHE A 916 11.61 -30.70 -24.86
C PHE A 916 11.50 -31.31 -23.45
N SER A 917 12.21 -30.73 -22.49
CA SER A 917 12.07 -31.04 -21.05
C SER A 917 12.07 -29.76 -20.22
N PHE A 918 11.23 -29.75 -19.18
CA PHE A 918 11.26 -28.79 -18.07
C PHE A 918 11.47 -29.56 -16.77
N GLU A 919 12.41 -29.16 -15.92
CA GLU A 919 12.68 -29.80 -14.64
C GLU A 919 11.98 -29.05 -13.48
N ASN A 920 11.59 -29.77 -12.42
CA ASN A 920 11.06 -29.23 -11.16
C ASN A 920 9.84 -28.29 -11.30
N VAL A 921 8.91 -28.60 -12.20
CA VAL A 921 7.74 -27.76 -12.53
C VAL A 921 6.69 -27.81 -11.42
N ARG A 922 6.26 -26.66 -10.88
CA ARG A 922 5.17 -26.58 -9.89
C ARG A 922 3.86 -27.16 -10.43
N ALA A 923 3.03 -27.68 -9.53
CA ALA A 923 1.71 -28.21 -9.84
C ALA A 923 0.68 -27.08 -10.05
N ALA A 924 0.25 -26.88 -11.29
CA ALA A 924 -0.84 -25.99 -11.70
C ALA A 924 -1.35 -26.38 -13.10
N THR A 925 -2.32 -25.64 -13.64
CA THR A 925 -2.73 -25.76 -15.05
C THR A 925 -2.02 -24.69 -15.88
N TYR A 926 -1.33 -25.10 -16.94
CA TYR A 926 -0.51 -24.23 -17.79
C TYR A 926 -1.01 -24.22 -19.24
N ALA A 927 -0.56 -23.23 -20.01
CA ALA A 927 -0.46 -23.34 -21.46
C ALA A 927 0.98 -23.66 -21.88
N LEU A 928 1.13 -24.51 -22.90
CA LEU A 928 2.39 -24.74 -23.61
C LEU A 928 2.45 -23.82 -24.84
N TYR A 929 3.49 -23.00 -24.92
CA TYR A 929 3.79 -22.11 -26.04
C TYR A 929 5.06 -22.57 -26.75
N ALA A 930 5.10 -22.48 -28.08
CA ALA A 930 6.35 -22.61 -28.83
C ALA A 930 6.42 -21.69 -30.06
N TRP A 931 7.63 -21.26 -30.40
CA TRP A 931 7.95 -20.43 -31.56
C TRP A 931 9.39 -20.70 -32.05
N ALA A 932 9.74 -20.21 -33.24
CA ALA A 932 11.08 -20.39 -33.79
C ALA A 932 12.13 -19.73 -32.86
N GLY A 933 13.19 -20.48 -32.54
CA GLY A 933 14.22 -20.07 -31.60
C GLY A 933 15.49 -19.58 -32.29
N ASN A 934 16.36 -18.96 -31.50
CA ASN A 934 17.66 -18.46 -31.93
C ASN A 934 18.51 -19.61 -32.52
N ASN A 935 18.95 -19.46 -33.78
CA ASN A 935 19.61 -20.52 -34.58
C ASN A 935 18.78 -21.82 -34.77
N SER A 936 17.46 -21.76 -34.80
CA SER A 936 16.59 -22.93 -35.06
C SER A 936 16.52 -23.32 -36.55
N ASP A 937 16.28 -24.62 -36.84
CA ASP A 937 16.07 -25.13 -38.21
C ASP A 937 14.66 -24.80 -38.77
N ILE A 938 13.93 -23.93 -38.07
CA ILE A 938 12.53 -23.55 -38.32
C ILE A 938 12.34 -22.02 -38.38
N GLY A 939 13.41 -21.26 -38.61
CA GLY A 939 13.38 -19.79 -38.77
C GLY A 939 12.60 -19.28 -39.99
N ASP A 940 11.97 -20.17 -40.76
CA ASP A 940 10.99 -19.93 -41.83
C ASP A 940 9.52 -20.06 -41.37
N VAL A 941 9.27 -20.48 -40.13
CA VAL A 941 7.91 -20.69 -39.59
C VAL A 941 7.42 -19.45 -38.84
N SER A 942 6.36 -18.82 -39.35
CA SER A 942 5.81 -17.58 -38.79
C SER A 942 4.63 -17.76 -37.81
N THR A 943 4.04 -18.95 -37.78
CA THR A 943 3.01 -19.31 -36.80
C THR A 943 3.62 -19.58 -35.42
N ASN A 944 2.83 -19.48 -34.35
CA ASN A 944 3.23 -19.92 -33.00
C ASN A 944 2.33 -21.10 -32.58
N LEU A 945 2.88 -22.07 -31.84
CA LEU A 945 2.08 -23.09 -31.16
C LEU A 945 1.55 -22.54 -29.83
N THR A 946 0.29 -22.84 -29.51
CA THR A 946 -0.30 -22.61 -28.18
C THR A 946 -1.27 -23.75 -27.85
N ALA A 947 -0.98 -24.50 -26.78
CA ALA A 947 -1.82 -25.58 -26.28
C ALA A 947 -2.20 -25.32 -24.81
N ASN A 948 -3.47 -24.99 -24.57
CA ASN A 948 -4.03 -24.78 -23.23
C ASN A 948 -4.45 -26.12 -22.58
N GLY A 949 -4.66 -26.11 -21.26
CA GLY A 949 -5.20 -27.22 -20.49
C GLY A 949 -4.16 -28.22 -19.98
N ILE A 950 -2.89 -27.80 -19.84
CA ILE A 950 -1.79 -28.67 -19.40
C ILE A 950 -1.84 -28.80 -17.87
N GLU A 951 -2.57 -29.78 -17.37
CA GLU A 951 -2.65 -30.11 -15.93
C GLU A 951 -1.35 -30.78 -15.44
N ILE A 952 -0.58 -30.07 -14.62
CA ILE A 952 0.66 -30.56 -14.00
C ILE A 952 0.39 -30.82 -12.52
N SER A 953 0.84 -31.98 -12.02
CA SER A 953 0.61 -32.44 -10.65
C SER A 953 1.91 -32.92 -9.98
N GLU A 954 1.92 -32.98 -8.65
CA GLU A 954 3.10 -33.44 -7.89
C GLU A 954 3.47 -34.87 -8.30
N SER A 955 4.72 -35.07 -8.74
CA SER A 955 5.19 -36.35 -9.29
C SER A 955 6.69 -36.53 -9.11
N THR A 956 7.10 -37.73 -8.67
CA THR A 956 8.51 -38.16 -8.60
C THR A 956 8.96 -38.88 -9.88
N SER A 957 8.23 -38.72 -10.98
CA SER A 957 8.54 -39.27 -12.30
C SER A 957 8.11 -38.29 -13.39
N ALA A 958 8.82 -38.30 -14.52
CA ALA A 958 8.54 -37.41 -15.65
C ALA A 958 7.07 -37.52 -16.10
N ILE A 959 6.41 -36.37 -16.25
CA ILE A 959 5.08 -36.27 -16.87
C ILE A 959 5.28 -36.14 -18.38
N ASP A 960 4.86 -37.17 -19.12
CA ASP A 960 4.90 -37.19 -20.58
C ASP A 960 3.62 -36.58 -21.15
N LEU A 961 3.76 -35.45 -21.84
CA LEU A 961 2.68 -34.75 -22.52
C LEU A 961 2.39 -35.32 -23.93
N GLY A 962 3.27 -36.17 -24.46
CA GLY A 962 3.17 -36.74 -25.80
C GLY A 962 3.63 -35.79 -26.92
N GLU A 963 3.03 -35.97 -28.10
CA GLU A 963 3.37 -35.27 -29.34
C GLU A 963 2.38 -34.16 -29.65
N TYR A 964 2.89 -32.95 -29.91
CA TYR A 964 2.12 -31.80 -30.40
C TYR A 964 2.42 -31.54 -31.87
N ASN A 965 1.37 -31.43 -32.69
CA ASN A 965 1.46 -30.97 -34.07
C ASN A 965 1.32 -29.44 -34.11
N TRP A 966 2.32 -28.76 -34.67
CA TRP A 966 2.33 -27.32 -34.89
C TRP A 966 2.05 -27.02 -36.37
N ASP A 967 0.90 -26.41 -36.64
CA ASP A 967 0.50 -26.03 -37.98
C ASP A 967 1.29 -24.80 -38.48
N ILE A 968 2.05 -24.98 -39.57
CA ILE A 968 2.82 -23.91 -40.23
C ILE A 968 1.94 -23.08 -41.17
N GLN A 969 2.44 -21.92 -41.64
CA GLN A 969 1.67 -21.00 -42.50
C GLN A 969 1.26 -21.58 -43.87
N ASN A 970 1.88 -22.69 -44.30
CA ASN A 970 1.49 -23.48 -45.49
C ASN A 970 1.42 -22.64 -46.79
N ARG A 971 2.43 -21.80 -47.01
CA ARG A 971 2.59 -20.95 -48.20
C ARG A 971 3.86 -21.33 -48.98
N THR A 972 4.07 -20.70 -50.14
CA THR A 972 5.30 -20.89 -50.93
C THR A 972 6.18 -19.63 -50.89
N GLN A 973 7.26 -19.69 -50.11
CA GLN A 973 8.25 -18.62 -49.99
C GLN A 973 8.86 -18.22 -51.36
N ILE A 974 8.90 -16.91 -51.61
CA ILE A 974 9.60 -16.29 -52.74
C ILE A 974 11.00 -15.87 -52.29
N TRP A 975 11.09 -15.21 -51.14
CA TRP A 975 12.33 -14.84 -50.47
C TRP A 975 12.10 -14.51 -48.99
N GLN A 976 13.19 -14.49 -48.21
CA GLN A 976 13.25 -14.00 -46.83
C GLN A 976 14.59 -13.27 -46.63
N ILE A 977 14.59 -12.30 -45.72
CA ILE A 977 15.76 -11.57 -45.21
C ILE A 977 15.66 -11.63 -43.68
N GLY A 978 16.72 -12.06 -42.99
CA GLY A 978 16.67 -12.35 -41.55
C GLY A 978 16.10 -13.75 -41.24
N THR A 979 15.75 -13.98 -39.98
CA THR A 979 15.18 -15.23 -39.43
C THR A 979 14.06 -14.90 -38.46
N LEU A 980 13.08 -15.80 -38.27
CA LEU A 980 11.90 -15.55 -37.42
C LEU A 980 12.15 -15.85 -35.93
N ASP A 981 13.35 -15.57 -35.40
CA ASP A 981 13.76 -15.93 -34.03
C ASP A 981 13.53 -14.83 -32.97
N ARG A 982 12.78 -13.78 -33.36
CA ARG A 982 12.46 -12.56 -32.59
C ARG A 982 13.69 -11.71 -32.22
N LEU A 983 14.74 -11.77 -33.04
CA LEU A 983 16.05 -11.17 -32.80
C LEU A 983 16.55 -10.44 -34.04
N ALA A 984 17.18 -9.29 -33.85
CA ALA A 984 17.84 -8.55 -34.93
C ALA A 984 19.23 -9.13 -35.31
N CYS A 985 19.49 -10.39 -34.95
CA CYS A 985 20.78 -11.03 -35.13
C CYS A 985 21.05 -11.32 -36.63
N GLY A 986 22.24 -10.97 -37.11
CA GLY A 986 22.63 -11.15 -38.52
C GLY A 986 22.41 -9.93 -39.41
N PHE A 987 21.67 -8.92 -38.95
CA PHE A 987 21.64 -7.58 -39.55
C PHE A 987 22.87 -6.74 -39.14
N ASN A 988 23.21 -5.71 -39.92
CA ASN A 988 24.28 -4.77 -39.55
C ASN A 988 23.96 -4.07 -38.23
N ASN A 989 24.95 -3.98 -37.35
CA ASN A 989 24.85 -3.50 -35.96
C ASN A 989 23.90 -4.31 -35.03
N GLY A 990 23.22 -5.35 -35.53
CA GLY A 990 22.32 -6.20 -34.76
C GLY A 990 23.04 -7.18 -33.84
N CYS A 991 22.48 -7.40 -32.65
CA CYS A 991 23.04 -8.22 -31.58
C CYS A 991 24.50 -7.87 -31.20
N SER A 992 24.90 -6.61 -31.40
CA SER A 992 26.27 -6.11 -31.18
C SER A 992 26.58 -5.74 -29.71
N GLY A 993 25.60 -5.87 -28.81
CA GLY A 993 25.67 -5.46 -27.41
C GLY A 993 24.73 -4.29 -27.10
N TYR A 994 24.98 -3.60 -25.99
CA TYR A 994 24.23 -2.39 -25.61
C TYR A 994 25.02 -1.15 -25.99
N HIS A 995 24.50 -0.36 -26.92
CA HIS A 995 25.16 0.86 -27.46
C HIS A 995 24.13 1.97 -27.65
N HIS A 996 24.30 3.10 -26.96
CA HIS A 996 23.38 4.23 -27.13
C HIS A 996 23.64 4.97 -28.44
N GLY A 997 22.58 5.49 -29.07
CA GLY A 997 22.66 6.25 -30.32
C GLY A 997 22.99 5.44 -31.58
N LEU A 998 23.28 4.13 -31.48
CA LEU A 998 23.66 3.28 -32.62
C LEU A 998 22.55 3.20 -33.70
N SER A 999 21.30 3.46 -33.32
CA SER A 999 20.16 3.53 -34.24
C SER A 999 20.15 4.80 -35.12
N ASP A 1000 20.90 5.85 -34.76
CA ASP A 1000 21.12 7.03 -35.63
C ASP A 1000 22.17 6.75 -36.73
N GLU A 1001 22.92 5.62 -36.68
CA GLU A 1001 23.79 5.16 -37.79
C GLU A 1001 23.01 4.48 -38.93
N SER A 1002 21.71 4.25 -38.77
CA SER A 1002 20.81 3.73 -39.81
C SER A 1002 20.94 4.54 -41.11
N PRO A 1003 21.23 3.91 -42.26
CA PRO A 1003 21.20 4.62 -43.54
C PRO A 1003 19.77 5.10 -43.84
N ALA A 1004 19.64 6.28 -44.45
CA ALA A 1004 18.35 6.79 -44.92
C ALA A 1004 17.82 5.96 -46.11
N ASP A 1005 18.68 5.73 -47.11
CA ASP A 1005 18.37 4.93 -48.29
C ASP A 1005 19.21 3.64 -48.31
N LEU A 1006 18.58 2.51 -48.62
CA LEU A 1006 19.21 1.18 -48.64
C LEU A 1006 18.68 0.39 -49.85
N GLU A 1007 19.55 -0.33 -50.55
CA GLU A 1007 19.17 -1.18 -51.68
C GLU A 1007 19.64 -2.62 -51.44
N TYR A 1008 18.70 -3.51 -51.13
CA TYR A 1008 18.95 -4.93 -50.91
C TYR A 1008 18.50 -5.72 -52.13
N THR A 1009 19.37 -6.57 -52.69
CA THR A 1009 19.03 -7.40 -53.86
C THR A 1009 19.06 -8.87 -53.48
N ILE A 1010 17.89 -9.53 -53.55
CA ILE A 1010 17.74 -10.96 -53.24
C ILE A 1010 18.70 -11.79 -54.12
N ASN A 1011 19.41 -12.75 -53.51
CA ASN A 1011 20.50 -13.53 -54.10
C ASN A 1011 21.76 -12.73 -54.53
N SER A 1012 21.94 -11.49 -54.06
CA SER A 1012 23.15 -10.68 -54.34
C SER A 1012 23.67 -9.90 -53.13
N SER A 1013 22.79 -9.51 -52.22
CA SER A 1013 23.12 -8.97 -50.88
C SER A 1013 23.22 -10.09 -49.85
N GLU A 1014 24.03 -9.87 -48.81
CA GLU A 1014 24.11 -10.69 -47.59
C GLU A 1014 23.17 -10.10 -46.52
N THR A 1015 22.68 -10.87 -45.55
CA THR A 1015 21.74 -10.36 -44.51
C THR A 1015 22.30 -9.15 -43.77
N SER A 1016 23.62 -9.10 -43.58
CA SER A 1016 24.34 -7.99 -42.96
C SER A 1016 24.47 -6.73 -43.84
N ASP A 1017 23.94 -6.71 -45.08
CA ASP A 1017 23.73 -5.49 -45.86
C ASP A 1017 22.46 -4.73 -45.42
N TRP A 1018 21.55 -5.39 -44.69
CA TRP A 1018 20.35 -4.79 -44.09
C TRP A 1018 20.66 -4.33 -42.66
N SER A 1019 20.22 -3.14 -42.25
CA SER A 1019 20.50 -2.58 -40.92
C SER A 1019 19.48 -3.04 -39.88
N TYR A 1020 19.94 -3.34 -38.65
CA TYR A 1020 19.13 -3.91 -37.57
C TYR A 1020 17.93 -3.05 -37.19
N ALA A 1021 18.05 -1.72 -37.35
CA ALA A 1021 16.98 -0.77 -37.14
C ALA A 1021 16.89 0.21 -38.32
N GLN A 1022 15.68 0.63 -38.65
CA GLN A 1022 15.37 1.71 -39.59
C GLN A 1022 14.80 2.91 -38.83
N THR A 1023 15.47 4.07 -38.93
CA THR A 1023 15.14 5.29 -38.16
C THR A 1023 15.07 6.56 -39.01
N ALA A 1024 15.97 6.72 -39.98
CA ALA A 1024 16.14 7.95 -40.75
C ALA A 1024 15.09 8.12 -41.86
N GLU A 1025 14.70 9.37 -42.17
CA GLU A 1025 13.82 9.70 -43.30
C GLU A 1025 14.49 9.34 -44.64
N GLY A 1026 13.97 8.31 -45.32
CA GLY A 1026 14.48 7.79 -46.58
C GLY A 1026 13.79 6.48 -46.99
N THR A 1027 14.23 5.84 -48.08
CA THR A 1027 13.60 4.64 -48.65
C THR A 1027 14.54 3.44 -48.71
N TRP A 1028 14.16 2.35 -48.04
CA TRP A 1028 14.81 1.05 -48.17
C TRP A 1028 14.08 0.19 -49.21
N GLN A 1029 14.80 -0.45 -50.12
CA GLN A 1029 14.24 -1.16 -51.28
C GLN A 1029 14.71 -2.61 -51.32
N VAL A 1030 13.77 -3.56 -51.40
CA VAL A 1030 14.05 -4.97 -51.67
C VAL A 1030 13.78 -5.27 -53.14
N LYS A 1031 14.84 -5.62 -53.87
CA LYS A 1031 14.80 -5.95 -55.31
C LYS A 1031 14.92 -7.45 -55.53
N PHE A 1032 14.07 -8.01 -56.38
CA PHE A 1032 14.07 -9.44 -56.68
C PHE A 1032 13.60 -9.75 -58.11
N GLU A 1033 13.95 -10.94 -58.61
CA GLU A 1033 13.60 -11.41 -59.94
C GLU A 1033 12.67 -12.62 -59.85
N LEU A 1034 11.53 -12.58 -60.55
CA LEU A 1034 10.64 -13.73 -60.70
C LEU A 1034 10.94 -14.47 -62.02
N SER A 1035 11.20 -15.78 -61.93
CA SER A 1035 11.56 -16.61 -63.09
C SER A 1035 10.42 -16.75 -64.10
N ASP A 1036 9.18 -16.72 -63.62
CA ASP A 1036 7.96 -17.07 -64.34
C ASP A 1036 6.85 -16.05 -64.11
N ASP A 1037 5.88 -16.01 -65.03
CA ASP A 1037 4.72 -15.14 -64.91
C ASP A 1037 3.80 -15.68 -63.79
N PRO A 1038 3.47 -14.89 -62.76
CA PRO A 1038 2.50 -15.29 -61.75
C PRO A 1038 1.14 -15.61 -62.36
N ALA A 1039 0.33 -16.43 -61.69
CA ALA A 1039 -1.06 -16.61 -62.10
C ALA A 1039 -1.81 -15.26 -62.03
N SER A 1040 -2.81 -15.06 -62.89
CA SER A 1040 -3.57 -13.80 -62.97
C SER A 1040 -4.33 -13.43 -61.69
N ASP A 1041 -4.49 -14.41 -60.81
CA ASP A 1041 -5.16 -14.42 -59.53
C ASP A 1041 -4.19 -14.78 -58.37
N ALA A 1042 -2.88 -14.86 -58.62
CA ALA A 1042 -1.88 -15.06 -57.59
C ALA A 1042 -1.73 -13.81 -56.71
N VAL A 1043 -1.91 -14.00 -55.41
CA VAL A 1043 -1.70 -13.01 -54.36
C VAL A 1043 -0.43 -13.38 -53.60
N ALA A 1044 0.40 -12.39 -53.30
CA ALA A 1044 1.56 -12.57 -52.43
C ALA A 1044 1.30 -11.91 -51.08
N ILE A 1045 1.79 -12.51 -49.99
CA ILE A 1045 1.78 -11.92 -48.66
C ILE A 1045 3.19 -11.45 -48.35
N LEU A 1046 3.34 -10.17 -48.05
CA LEU A 1046 4.55 -9.60 -47.47
C LEU A 1046 4.36 -9.57 -45.96
N SER A 1047 5.17 -10.32 -45.22
CA SER A 1047 5.13 -10.30 -43.76
C SER A 1047 6.38 -9.63 -43.19
N THR A 1048 6.15 -8.75 -42.22
CA THR A 1048 7.21 -8.04 -41.48
C THR A 1048 7.21 -8.50 -40.04
N SER A 1049 8.31 -9.11 -39.62
CA SER A 1049 8.63 -9.44 -38.24
C SER A 1049 9.60 -8.41 -37.70
N LEU A 1050 9.26 -7.80 -36.57
CA LEU A 1050 10.03 -6.79 -35.85
C LEU A 1050 10.50 -7.36 -34.52
N ALA A 1051 11.82 -7.33 -34.27
CA ALA A 1051 12.42 -7.70 -33.00
C ALA A 1051 12.06 -6.70 -31.88
N GLY A 1052 11.75 -5.44 -32.23
CA GLY A 1052 11.38 -4.36 -31.31
C GLY A 1052 10.92 -3.11 -32.07
N TYR A 1053 10.20 -2.19 -31.41
CA TYR A 1053 9.66 -1.00 -32.08
C TYR A 1053 9.43 0.17 -31.12
N SER A 1054 9.66 1.40 -31.57
CA SER A 1054 9.40 2.61 -30.76
C SER A 1054 8.43 3.56 -31.46
N SER A 1055 7.48 4.11 -30.69
CA SER A 1055 6.48 5.03 -31.25
C SER A 1055 7.13 6.31 -31.78
N GLY A 1056 6.54 6.95 -32.79
CA GLY A 1056 7.07 8.19 -33.37
C GLY A 1056 7.82 8.02 -34.69
N VAL A 1057 8.16 6.79 -35.07
CA VAL A 1057 8.52 6.43 -36.45
C VAL A 1057 7.30 5.86 -37.17
N ASN A 1058 7.15 6.14 -38.47
CA ASN A 1058 6.16 5.49 -39.34
C ASN A 1058 6.86 5.04 -40.64
N ILE A 1059 6.55 3.85 -41.15
CA ILE A 1059 6.97 3.38 -42.49
C ILE A 1059 5.74 3.21 -43.39
N GLU A 1060 5.76 3.81 -44.58
CA GLU A 1060 4.85 3.47 -45.68
C GLU A 1060 5.48 2.34 -46.53
N ILE A 1061 4.70 1.31 -46.83
CA ILE A 1061 5.13 0.15 -47.63
C ILE A 1061 4.45 0.21 -49.00
N THR A 1062 5.26 0.22 -50.05
CA THR A 1062 4.80 0.27 -51.44
C THR A 1062 5.52 -0.75 -52.32
N ALA A 1063 5.09 -0.88 -53.58
CA ALA A 1063 5.67 -1.75 -54.56
C ALA A 1063 5.79 -1.09 -55.95
N GLN A 1064 6.70 -1.64 -56.76
CA GLN A 1064 6.96 -1.25 -58.15
C GLN A 1064 7.32 0.24 -58.32
N GLY A 1065 8.15 0.78 -57.42
CA GLY A 1065 8.60 2.16 -57.43
C GLY A 1065 7.53 3.13 -56.91
N GLY A 1066 6.86 2.79 -55.81
CA GLY A 1066 5.79 3.60 -55.22
C GLY A 1066 4.51 3.67 -56.05
N ASN A 1067 4.29 2.76 -57.01
CA ASN A 1067 3.10 2.77 -57.88
C ASN A 1067 1.91 2.00 -57.30
N VAL A 1068 2.14 1.11 -56.32
CA VAL A 1068 1.11 0.36 -55.61
C VAL A 1068 1.37 0.45 -54.10
N THR A 1069 0.39 0.90 -53.32
CA THR A 1069 0.45 0.83 -51.85
C THR A 1069 0.20 -0.60 -51.39
N VAL A 1070 1.04 -1.09 -50.47
CA VAL A 1070 0.96 -2.44 -49.88
C VAL A 1070 0.47 -2.37 -48.43
N GLY A 1071 0.96 -1.39 -47.65
CA GLY A 1071 0.57 -1.21 -46.25
C GLY A 1071 1.34 -0.09 -45.56
N GLU A 1072 1.28 -0.04 -44.23
CA GLU A 1072 2.11 0.83 -43.41
C GLU A 1072 2.38 0.21 -42.04
N LEU A 1073 3.52 0.56 -41.43
CA LEU A 1073 3.82 0.34 -40.02
C LEU A 1073 3.67 1.69 -39.31
N SER A 1074 2.54 1.86 -38.63
CA SER A 1074 2.09 3.12 -38.02
C SER A 1074 1.44 2.88 -36.66
N ASP A 1075 1.36 3.92 -35.83
CA ASP A 1075 0.58 4.00 -34.58
C ASP A 1075 0.76 2.83 -33.56
N LEU A 1076 1.86 2.09 -33.67
CA LEU A 1076 2.26 1.05 -32.71
C LEU A 1076 2.59 1.64 -31.32
N THR A 1077 2.40 0.81 -30.29
CA THR A 1077 2.74 1.13 -28.89
C THR A 1077 4.22 1.43 -28.71
N ASN A 1078 4.58 2.08 -27.60
CA ASN A 1078 5.96 2.53 -27.38
C ASN A 1078 6.75 1.52 -26.56
N ASP A 1079 7.36 0.53 -27.22
CA ASP A 1079 8.50 -0.18 -26.64
C ASP A 1079 9.75 0.72 -26.65
N ALA A 1080 10.47 0.71 -25.54
CA ALA A 1080 11.60 1.58 -25.26
C ALA A 1080 12.95 0.97 -25.69
N SER A 1081 12.97 -0.28 -26.16
CA SER A 1081 14.18 -1.08 -26.32
C SER A 1081 15.24 -0.44 -27.24
N VAL A 1082 14.83 0.11 -28.39
CA VAL A 1082 15.74 0.72 -29.37
C VAL A 1082 16.49 1.91 -28.75
N TYR A 1083 15.77 2.86 -28.15
CA TYR A 1083 16.37 4.05 -27.56
C TYR A 1083 16.92 3.83 -26.14
N ARG A 1084 16.68 2.65 -25.53
CA ARG A 1084 17.38 2.10 -24.36
C ARG A 1084 18.57 1.22 -24.76
N SER A 1085 19.16 1.47 -25.93
CA SER A 1085 20.42 0.88 -26.37
C SER A 1085 20.40 -0.62 -26.69
N SER A 1086 19.24 -1.30 -26.73
CA SER A 1086 19.17 -2.69 -27.17
C SER A 1086 19.44 -2.79 -28.67
N THR A 1087 20.31 -3.73 -29.05
CA THR A 1087 20.52 -4.15 -30.44
C THR A 1087 20.01 -5.58 -30.70
N PHE A 1088 19.47 -6.26 -29.68
CA PHE A 1088 19.03 -7.64 -29.77
C PHE A 1088 17.55 -7.75 -30.13
N CYS A 1089 16.70 -7.26 -29.24
CA CYS A 1089 15.23 -7.29 -29.35
C CYS A 1089 14.58 -6.36 -28.32
N GLY A 1090 13.26 -6.29 -28.39
CA GLY A 1090 12.33 -5.60 -27.51
C GLY A 1090 10.98 -6.32 -27.52
N VAL A 1091 9.87 -5.59 -27.71
CA VAL A 1091 8.55 -6.23 -27.90
C VAL A 1091 8.44 -6.73 -29.33
N HIS A 1092 8.19 -8.03 -29.52
CA HIS A 1092 8.00 -8.61 -30.85
C HIS A 1092 6.70 -8.12 -31.51
N ARG A 1093 6.73 -7.90 -32.83
CA ARG A 1093 5.52 -7.66 -33.65
C ARG A 1093 5.65 -8.38 -34.98
N TYR A 1094 4.57 -9.04 -35.40
CA TYR A 1094 4.45 -9.63 -36.73
C TYR A 1094 3.19 -9.05 -37.40
N GLU A 1095 3.35 -8.55 -38.62
CA GLU A 1095 2.27 -7.98 -39.45
C GLU A 1095 2.31 -8.62 -40.85
N GLU A 1096 1.15 -8.73 -41.50
CA GLU A 1096 1.02 -9.28 -42.85
C GLU A 1096 0.28 -8.30 -43.78
N PHE A 1097 0.81 -8.09 -44.97
CA PHE A 1097 0.28 -7.17 -45.98
C PHE A 1097 0.02 -7.90 -47.29
N GLU A 1098 -1.19 -7.74 -47.84
CA GLU A 1098 -1.54 -8.30 -49.15
C GLU A 1098 -0.88 -7.49 -50.27
N VAL A 1099 0.00 -8.11 -51.06
CA VAL A 1099 0.51 -7.55 -52.31
C VAL A 1099 -0.50 -7.89 -53.42
N PRO A 1100 -1.28 -6.92 -53.95
CA PRO A 1100 -2.47 -7.22 -54.73
C PRO A 1100 -2.18 -7.99 -56.02
N ALA A 1101 -3.09 -8.89 -56.41
CA ALA A 1101 -2.93 -9.73 -57.61
C ALA A 1101 -2.63 -8.91 -58.87
N GLY A 1102 -1.58 -9.31 -59.60
CA GLY A 1102 -1.06 -8.59 -60.77
C GLY A 1102 -0.10 -7.43 -60.48
N THR A 1103 0.23 -7.16 -59.21
CA THR A 1103 1.29 -6.20 -58.83
C THR A 1103 2.68 -6.75 -59.12
N LEU A 1104 2.90 -8.06 -58.92
CA LEU A 1104 4.16 -8.73 -59.22
C LEU A 1104 4.17 -9.27 -60.66
N VAL A 1105 5.32 -9.20 -61.33
CA VAL A 1105 5.51 -9.52 -62.75
C VAL A 1105 6.75 -10.38 -62.96
N LYS A 1106 6.83 -11.09 -64.09
CA LYS A 1106 8.04 -11.83 -64.48
C LYS A 1106 9.22 -10.88 -64.70
N GLY A 1107 10.39 -11.24 -64.19
CA GLY A 1107 11.59 -10.40 -64.17
C GLY A 1107 11.66 -9.54 -62.90
N SER A 1108 12.21 -8.33 -63.01
CA SER A 1108 12.48 -7.43 -61.88
C SER A 1108 11.22 -6.92 -61.19
N ASN A 1109 11.21 -6.99 -59.86
CA ASN A 1109 10.19 -6.46 -58.95
C ASN A 1109 10.85 -5.73 -57.79
N THR A 1110 10.11 -4.81 -57.18
CA THR A 1110 10.56 -4.06 -56.00
C THR A 1110 9.46 -3.92 -54.95
N ILE A 1111 9.86 -4.01 -53.67
CA ILE A 1111 9.09 -3.56 -52.50
C ILE A 1111 9.89 -2.43 -51.85
N GLU A 1112 9.21 -1.35 -51.45
CA GLU A 1112 9.83 -0.14 -50.89
C GLU A 1112 9.26 0.19 -49.50
N PHE A 1113 10.14 0.30 -48.50
CA PHE A 1113 9.86 0.69 -47.11
C PHE A 1113 10.36 2.12 -46.88
N THR A 1114 9.44 3.09 -46.85
CA THR A 1114 9.76 4.53 -46.77
C THR A 1114 9.44 5.08 -45.39
N VAL A 1115 10.43 5.61 -44.68
CA VAL A 1115 10.17 6.31 -43.40
C VAL A 1115 9.52 7.67 -43.69
N THR A 1116 8.25 7.82 -43.30
CA THR A 1116 7.44 9.03 -43.54
C THR A 1116 7.42 9.99 -42.37
N LYS A 1117 7.98 9.58 -41.23
CA LYS A 1117 8.06 10.33 -39.96
C LYS A 1117 9.12 9.67 -39.09
N THR A 1118 9.95 10.46 -38.41
CA THR A 1118 10.99 9.98 -37.50
C THR A 1118 10.95 10.69 -36.13
N SER A 1119 11.67 10.15 -35.16
CA SER A 1119 12.02 10.76 -33.87
C SER A 1119 13.39 10.21 -33.44
N GLN A 1120 14.27 11.06 -32.91
CA GLN A 1120 15.67 10.71 -32.63
C GLN A 1120 15.80 9.43 -31.78
N TRP A 1121 16.71 8.52 -32.14
CA TRP A 1121 16.92 7.17 -31.59
C TRP A 1121 15.76 6.18 -31.67
N HIS A 1122 14.53 6.61 -31.95
CA HIS A 1122 13.38 5.74 -32.11
C HIS A 1122 13.43 5.05 -33.49
N GLY A 1123 12.89 3.83 -33.59
CA GLY A 1123 12.99 3.03 -34.81
C GLY A 1123 12.10 1.80 -34.81
N PHE A 1124 12.06 1.15 -35.97
CA PHE A 1124 11.64 -0.25 -36.08
C PHE A 1124 12.89 -1.12 -36.14
N MET A 1125 13.03 -2.06 -35.20
CA MET A 1125 14.11 -3.05 -35.15
C MET A 1125 13.62 -4.32 -35.86
N TRP A 1126 14.31 -4.73 -36.91
CA TRP A 1126 13.93 -5.85 -37.76
C TRP A 1126 14.28 -7.20 -37.11
N ASP A 1127 13.47 -8.22 -37.40
CA ASP A 1127 13.72 -9.64 -37.11
C ASP A 1127 13.80 -10.43 -38.43
N SER A 1128 12.72 -10.36 -39.22
CA SER A 1128 12.68 -10.97 -40.55
C SER A 1128 11.68 -10.28 -41.46
N ILE A 1129 11.98 -10.23 -42.75
CA ILE A 1129 11.07 -9.76 -43.81
C ILE A 1129 10.95 -10.88 -44.83
N LEU A 1130 9.74 -11.33 -45.11
CA LEU A 1130 9.48 -12.45 -46.01
C LEU A 1130 8.35 -12.14 -46.98
N LEU A 1131 8.44 -12.72 -48.17
CA LEU A 1131 7.42 -12.62 -49.22
C LEU A 1131 7.06 -14.04 -49.67
N GLU A 1132 5.79 -14.40 -49.59
CA GLU A 1132 5.27 -15.74 -49.91
C GLU A 1132 4.08 -15.65 -50.88
N TRP A 1133 3.83 -16.71 -51.65
CA TRP A 1133 2.54 -16.89 -52.35
C TRP A 1133 1.50 -17.50 -51.41
N SER A 1134 0.29 -16.91 -51.43
CA SER A 1134 -0.88 -17.37 -50.65
C SER A 1134 -1.64 -18.55 -51.28
#